data_AF-A0A8C4RLY9-F1
#
_entry.id   AF-A0A8C4RLY9-F1
#
_cell.length_a   1.000
_cell.length_b   1.000
_cell.length_c   1.000
_cell.angle_alpha   90.00
_cell.angle_beta   90.00
_cell.angle_gamma   90.00
#
_symmetry.space_group_name_H-M   'P 1'
#
loop_
_entity.id
_entity.type
_entity.pdbx_description
1 polymer ?
#
loop_
_entity_poly.entity_id
_entity_poly.type
_entity_poly.pdbx_seq_one_letter_code
_entity_poly.pdbx_strand_id
1 'polypeptide(L)'
;MSNRDSESSQSKRRKTEDGSRLILNRMYFRISNVFIRTVGKIIMPLVPAHSSVKTIRELRGAEFEETISKTLRQFGINVRQFYAGSITIEAELQMQQSAMNINVAIAKMKSEMKKIVAVDSFRIKHVNKQDFHSPEPKVQAMDLAIHTLHMIKKELNKMKYSSAVFEVLEFQNAEQMIYQIIRDARSSTKVCLLSQNGKGKSFILNLLLLMTADTDEEYQEYIKNNEDILPLTQEHLMGNAEMIPEVFAEELEKYEDEIDSDHKKEIITKMIQNCDYTSSVSENKMSEMIKAEEKSFSALKQYCNGQSLRHFQSYLLPEKGTKRAYMATTKTVVRLRYGRIYQMKIEYMSKEDLQNQLYELVELARNREENKRSGKEENKQEERHHMALKKRFEILTRHFQQCSFDEEDLLKIEKPNCILLNEEVDTFEGSTAYFMGLGKNATEDRLFIREKLREIITLTNVSADQEKLQEMKIAAVKEIVVFAPCKLLCGEKELIEMPGTDESDPLALHDIGNILNEANGTLLLSDSSFNIGEADVKTILRDSKFLHNFIKSPEEYMLMFISYQEKNKDLHFTKEDKIMDMEFVNEEKKKREGEIQGLERLLEKQLPENVKKCVNTSVIFPVFHCSLLMQEGDATEIVRAFENNLQHTGVYKVMETLDQFGFTNLKPKIDEAKDTLILLKERAEHYLKMCERVTNQAEEAMRSLRKRELKEPLFERFSKEHEKILEATTWRLRVTRKGFINGQVAELLQKWGRGASEKWKENKDKVTNLNIFNPYSNGKHPKVNLYNIAYGKSDELDMNQFLDNTRKVMIQYKEDTIKLLKRTLEYTEIDKSDMEALVMKAADLELDEAIVWYMGKKKMLFDKQRLIQLFEKSLVDCLKYNLLENAFLEITIEDAKEMVTKQIAADVEKAGKYFEENIEKKLHHQRWNIFRRRVNPKSNNKTPRLLQTTMSVLKPMAGTLTKEKEEILKVIKELDKMIKMVIIKLYMFLFILCKS
;
A
#
# COMPACT_ATOMS: atom_id res chain seq x y z
N MET A 1 -2.66 -72.85 3.21
CA MET A 1 -1.49 -71.94 3.11
C MET A 1 -2.05 -70.53 3.04
N SER A 2 -2.37 -69.95 4.21
CA SER A 2 -1.57 -69.01 5.02
C SER A 2 -1.79 -67.54 4.61
N ASN A 3 -1.83 -66.55 5.50
CA ASN A 3 -2.40 -66.38 6.84
C ASN A 3 -2.44 -64.84 7.03
N ARG A 4 -3.40 -64.33 7.81
CA ARG A 4 -3.38 -62.96 8.36
C ARG A 4 -2.40 -62.90 9.53
N ASP A 5 -1.82 -61.72 9.80
CA ASP A 5 -1.33 -61.36 11.14
C ASP A 5 -1.47 -59.87 11.45
N SER A 6 -1.96 -59.61 12.64
CA SER A 6 -2.10 -58.35 13.36
C SER A 6 -1.72 -58.63 14.82
N GLU A 7 -0.91 -57.78 15.47
CA GLU A 7 -0.95 -57.49 16.93
C GLU A 7 0.18 -56.50 17.27
N SER A 8 -0.13 -55.28 17.73
CA SER A 8 -0.36 -54.87 19.13
C SER A 8 0.92 -54.79 19.97
N SER A 9 1.47 -53.57 20.14
CA SER A 9 2.45 -53.26 21.17
C SER A 9 1.73 -52.59 22.35
N GLN A 10 1.21 -53.43 23.25
CA GLN A 10 0.73 -53.01 24.56
C GLN A 10 1.90 -52.46 25.40
N SER A 11 1.86 -51.18 25.76
CA SER A 11 2.67 -50.68 26.87
C SER A 11 2.18 -51.35 28.17
N LYS A 12 3.05 -52.18 28.75
CA LYS A 12 2.84 -52.93 30.00
C LYS A 12 2.18 -52.07 31.08
N ARG A 13 0.95 -52.43 31.47
CA ARG A 13 0.38 -52.09 32.78
C ARG A 13 1.27 -52.74 33.85
N ARG A 14 2.06 -51.95 34.59
CA ARG A 14 2.49 -52.34 35.93
C ARG A 14 1.26 -52.25 36.82
N LYS A 15 0.76 -53.40 37.28
CA LYS A 15 -0.07 -53.47 38.49
C LYS A 15 0.85 -53.11 39.66
N THR A 16 0.75 -51.89 40.17
CA THR A 16 1.04 -51.65 41.58
C THR A 16 -0.25 -51.93 42.32
N GLU A 17 -0.21 -52.96 43.18
CA GLU A 17 -1.12 -53.13 44.29
C GLU A 17 -0.94 -51.93 45.23
N ASP A 18 -1.67 -50.85 44.97
CA ASP A 18 -2.34 -50.10 46.02
C ASP A 18 -3.43 -49.22 45.40
N GLY A 19 -4.59 -49.17 46.05
CA GLY A 19 -5.80 -48.57 45.53
C GLY A 19 -5.71 -47.06 45.39
N SER A 20 -5.33 -46.57 44.21
CA SER A 20 -5.73 -45.25 43.74
C SER A 20 -5.89 -45.26 42.22
N ARG A 21 -7.15 -45.32 41.75
CA ARG A 21 -7.48 -44.81 40.42
C ARG A 21 -7.02 -43.35 40.39
N LEU A 22 -5.89 -43.05 39.74
CA LEU A 22 -5.55 -41.69 39.33
C LEU A 22 -6.69 -41.21 38.43
N ILE A 23 -7.65 -40.51 39.01
CA ILE A 23 -8.70 -39.80 38.29
C ILE A 23 -7.95 -38.71 37.50
N LEU A 24 -7.71 -38.96 36.22
CA LEU A 24 -7.21 -37.94 35.30
C LEU A 24 -8.31 -36.88 35.18
N ASN A 25 -8.23 -35.81 35.98
CA ASN A 25 -9.17 -34.69 35.96
C ASN A 25 -8.95 -33.88 34.67
N ARG A 26 -9.48 -34.37 33.55
CA ARG A 26 -9.54 -33.63 32.29
C ARG A 26 -10.55 -32.49 32.40
N MET A 27 -10.14 -31.32 31.96
CA MET A 27 -10.96 -30.11 31.93
C MET A 27 -10.97 -29.56 30.50
N TYR A 28 -12.08 -28.93 30.12
CA TYR A 28 -12.19 -28.28 28.82
C TYR A 28 -12.48 -26.80 29.01
N PHE A 29 -11.64 -25.95 28.44
CA PHE A 29 -11.87 -24.52 28.36
C PHE A 29 -12.29 -24.17 26.95
N ARG A 30 -13.42 -23.46 26.80
CA ARG A 30 -13.85 -22.91 25.53
C ARG A 30 -13.65 -21.41 25.54
N ILE A 31 -12.98 -20.91 24.51
CA ILE A 31 -12.86 -19.50 24.19
C ILE A 31 -13.74 -19.26 22.95
N SER A 32 -14.71 -18.36 23.04
CA SER A 32 -15.62 -18.05 21.92
C SER A 32 -15.83 -16.55 21.80
N ASN A 33 -16.19 -16.12 20.59
CA ASN A 33 -16.77 -14.80 20.39
C ASN A 33 -18.08 -14.70 21.19
N VAL A 34 -18.38 -13.51 21.69
CA VAL A 34 -19.66 -13.20 22.35
C VAL A 34 -20.46 -12.32 21.41
N PHE A 35 -21.77 -12.55 21.38
CA PHE A 35 -22.67 -11.57 20.80
C PHE A 35 -22.63 -10.29 21.65
N ILE A 36 -22.33 -9.16 21.03
CA ILE A 36 -22.35 -7.86 21.71
C ILE A 36 -23.68 -7.16 21.43
N ARG A 37 -23.99 -6.10 22.18
CA ARG A 37 -25.19 -5.30 21.94
C ARG A 37 -24.80 -4.02 21.22
N THR A 38 -25.53 -3.63 20.18
CA THR A 38 -25.36 -2.33 19.53
C THR A 38 -25.81 -1.19 20.45
N VAL A 39 -25.59 0.07 20.03
CA VAL A 39 -26.14 1.26 20.70
C VAL A 39 -27.65 1.16 20.96
N GLY A 40 -28.39 0.48 20.06
CA GLY A 40 -29.83 0.21 20.23
C GLY A 40 -30.18 -0.85 21.26
N LYS A 41 -29.20 -1.41 21.98
CA LYS A 41 -29.32 -2.61 22.84
C LYS A 41 -29.78 -3.87 22.10
N ILE A 42 -29.67 -3.90 20.78
CA ILE A 42 -29.97 -5.07 19.97
C ILE A 42 -28.76 -5.98 19.97
N ILE A 43 -28.96 -7.27 20.22
CA ILE A 43 -27.88 -8.26 20.11
C ILE A 43 -27.41 -8.34 18.66
N MET A 44 -26.11 -8.17 18.44
CA MET A 44 -25.54 -8.06 17.12
C MET A 44 -25.15 -9.44 16.55
N PRO A 45 -25.65 -9.80 15.36
CA PRO A 45 -25.42 -11.11 14.76
C PRO A 45 -24.02 -11.33 14.14
N LEU A 46 -23.35 -10.23 13.81
CA LEU A 46 -22.09 -10.21 13.07
C LEU A 46 -20.95 -9.77 13.98
N VAL A 47 -19.72 -10.23 13.73
CA VAL A 47 -18.51 -9.75 14.42
C VAL A 47 -17.46 -9.35 13.39
N PRO A 48 -16.84 -8.16 13.52
CA PRO A 48 -15.74 -7.75 12.65
C PRO A 48 -14.59 -8.75 12.65
N ALA A 49 -13.95 -8.93 11.50
CA ALA A 49 -12.85 -9.87 11.33
C ALA A 49 -11.67 -9.56 12.26
N HIS A 50 -11.36 -8.28 12.47
CA HIS A 50 -10.29 -7.82 13.35
C HIS A 50 -10.55 -8.07 14.84
N SER A 51 -11.82 -8.21 15.25
CA SER A 51 -12.26 -8.45 16.63
C SER A 51 -12.65 -9.90 16.90
N SER A 52 -12.58 -10.77 15.88
CA SER A 52 -12.89 -12.19 15.99
C SER A 52 -11.74 -12.97 16.61
N VAL A 53 -12.01 -13.67 17.71
CA VAL A 53 -11.01 -14.50 18.39
C VAL A 53 -10.51 -15.63 17.48
N LYS A 54 -11.39 -16.22 16.65
CA LYS A 54 -11.00 -17.26 15.71
C LYS A 54 -10.01 -16.72 14.68
N THR A 55 -10.30 -15.55 14.10
CA THR A 55 -9.41 -14.88 13.16
C THR A 55 -8.08 -14.54 13.81
N ILE A 56 -8.09 -13.97 15.02
CA ILE A 56 -6.86 -13.64 15.77
C ILE A 56 -6.05 -14.89 16.10
N ARG A 57 -6.69 -16.00 16.48
CA ARG A 57 -6.00 -17.28 16.71
C ARG A 57 -5.33 -17.78 15.44
N GLU A 58 -6.01 -17.75 14.29
CA GLU A 58 -5.42 -18.19 13.03
C GLU A 58 -4.28 -17.28 12.57
N LEU A 59 -4.37 -15.96 12.86
CA LEU A 59 -3.35 -14.97 12.53
C LEU A 59 -2.14 -14.99 13.46
N ARG A 60 -2.33 -15.25 14.76
CA ARG A 60 -1.28 -15.21 15.80
C ARG A 60 -0.81 -16.59 16.29
N GLY A 61 -1.52 -17.66 15.90
CA GLY A 61 -1.17 -19.08 16.05
C GLY A 61 -0.34 -19.45 17.28
N ALA A 62 0.98 -19.53 17.09
CA ALA A 62 1.92 -19.95 18.11
C ALA A 62 1.94 -19.03 19.36
N GLU A 63 1.84 -17.71 19.18
CA GLU A 63 1.87 -16.74 20.29
C GLU A 63 0.61 -16.87 21.17
N PHE A 64 -0.55 -17.07 20.54
CA PHE A 64 -1.81 -17.31 21.23
C PHE A 64 -1.75 -18.59 22.08
N GLU A 65 -1.38 -19.71 21.44
CA GLU A 65 -1.32 -21.02 22.11
C GLU A 65 -0.28 -21.05 23.23
N GLU A 66 0.87 -20.39 23.01
CA GLU A 66 1.94 -20.25 24.00
C GLU A 66 1.47 -19.42 25.21
N THR A 67 0.81 -18.28 24.98
CA THR A 67 0.33 -17.40 26.04
C THR A 67 -0.69 -18.09 26.94
N ILE A 68 -1.67 -18.78 26.33
CA ILE A 68 -2.68 -19.52 27.09
C ILE A 68 -2.07 -20.72 27.81
N SER A 69 -1.17 -21.46 27.17
CA SER A 69 -0.47 -22.58 27.79
C SER A 69 0.38 -22.14 28.98
N LYS A 70 1.15 -21.04 28.85
CA LYS A 70 1.92 -20.46 29.95
C LYS A 70 1.02 -20.03 31.10
N THR A 71 -0.11 -19.40 30.78
CA THR A 71 -1.09 -18.95 31.79
C THR A 71 -1.65 -20.11 32.59
N LEU A 72 -2.11 -21.17 31.91
CA LEU A 72 -2.67 -22.35 32.58
C LEU A 72 -1.62 -23.10 33.41
N ARG A 73 -0.36 -23.16 32.95
CA ARG A 73 0.74 -23.77 33.71
C ARG A 73 1.02 -23.10 35.05
N GLN A 74 0.81 -21.77 35.17
CA GLN A 74 0.96 -21.04 36.45
C GLN A 74 0.02 -21.58 37.54
N PHE A 75 -1.06 -22.25 37.14
CA PHE A 75 -2.05 -22.83 38.03
C PHE A 75 -2.00 -24.37 38.06
N GLY A 76 -0.90 -24.99 37.62
CA GLY A 76 -0.77 -26.45 37.59
C GLY A 76 -1.67 -27.15 36.56
N ILE A 77 -2.17 -26.42 35.56
CA ILE A 77 -2.94 -26.97 34.44
C ILE A 77 -2.02 -27.10 33.22
N ASN A 78 -1.86 -28.33 32.73
CA ASN A 78 -1.13 -28.60 31.49
C ASN A 78 -2.11 -28.73 30.31
N VAL A 79 -1.90 -27.92 29.28
CA VAL A 79 -2.63 -28.04 28.02
C VAL A 79 -2.18 -29.31 27.30
N ARG A 80 -3.12 -30.19 26.96
CA ARG A 80 -2.87 -31.40 26.16
C ARG A 80 -3.04 -31.13 24.68
N GLN A 81 -4.13 -30.45 24.31
CA GLN A 81 -4.50 -30.25 22.92
C GLN A 81 -5.38 -29.02 22.76
N PHE A 82 -5.14 -28.26 21.69
CA PHE A 82 -6.12 -27.33 21.14
C PHE A 82 -6.89 -28.04 20.04
N TYR A 83 -8.22 -28.02 20.10
CA TYR A 83 -9.05 -28.56 19.01
C TYR A 83 -9.01 -27.60 17.80
N ALA A 84 -9.04 -28.18 16.60
CA ALA A 84 -9.10 -27.42 15.35
C ALA A 84 -10.56 -26.97 15.08
N GLY A 85 -10.75 -25.76 14.57
CA GLY A 85 -12.07 -25.23 14.20
C GLY A 85 -12.87 -24.55 15.32
N SER A 86 -12.71 -24.98 16.58
CA SER A 86 -13.20 -24.30 17.80
C SER A 86 -12.04 -24.04 18.75
N ILE A 87 -12.00 -22.90 19.46
CA ILE A 87 -10.95 -22.63 20.46
C ILE A 87 -11.31 -23.34 21.76
N THR A 88 -11.35 -24.67 21.67
CA THR A 88 -11.53 -25.57 22.80
C THR A 88 -10.17 -26.12 23.19
N ILE A 89 -9.85 -26.02 24.47
CA ILE A 89 -8.57 -26.41 25.06
C ILE A 89 -8.85 -27.60 25.96
N GLU A 90 -8.32 -28.76 25.60
CA GLU A 90 -8.24 -29.90 26.51
C GLU A 90 -7.03 -29.71 27.40
N ALA A 91 -7.28 -29.68 28.71
CA ALA A 91 -6.25 -29.50 29.71
C ALA A 91 -6.39 -30.51 30.84
N GLU A 92 -5.30 -30.69 31.58
CA GLU A 92 -5.21 -31.66 32.66
C GLU A 92 -4.61 -31.02 33.91
N LEU A 93 -5.23 -31.30 35.04
CA LEU A 93 -4.77 -30.85 36.36
C LEU A 93 -3.62 -31.74 36.85
N GLN A 94 -2.47 -31.16 37.18
CA GLN A 94 -1.44 -31.88 37.95
C GLN A 94 -1.91 -32.03 39.41
N MET A 95 -2.11 -33.28 39.84
CA MET A 95 -2.51 -33.59 41.22
C MET A 95 -1.42 -33.20 42.21
N GLN A 96 -1.59 -32.08 42.91
CA GLN A 96 -1.10 -31.85 44.28
C GLN A 96 -1.55 -30.52 44.94
N GLN A 97 -2.46 -29.74 44.35
CA GLN A 97 -2.95 -28.52 45.00
C GLN A 97 -4.39 -28.69 45.50
N SER A 98 -4.57 -28.42 46.79
CA SER A 98 -5.86 -28.26 47.46
C SER A 98 -6.71 -27.19 46.76
N ALA A 99 -7.96 -27.54 46.45
CA ALA A 99 -9.03 -26.67 45.95
C ALA A 99 -8.58 -25.56 44.96
N MET A 100 -8.09 -25.96 43.78
CA MET A 100 -7.85 -25.01 42.69
C MET A 100 -9.16 -24.28 42.30
N ASN A 101 -9.17 -22.95 42.37
CA ASN A 101 -10.29 -22.15 41.89
C ASN A 101 -10.18 -21.93 40.37
N ILE A 102 -10.84 -22.77 39.58
CA ILE A 102 -10.92 -22.68 38.11
C ILE A 102 -11.29 -21.26 37.65
N ASN A 103 -12.10 -20.52 38.43
CA ASN A 103 -12.49 -19.16 38.09
C ASN A 103 -11.30 -18.17 38.12
N VAL A 104 -10.29 -18.40 38.97
CA VAL A 104 -9.07 -17.57 39.02
C VAL A 104 -8.22 -17.79 37.77
N ALA A 105 -8.09 -19.05 37.32
CA ALA A 105 -7.40 -19.36 36.07
C ALA A 105 -8.13 -18.75 34.87
N ILE A 106 -9.47 -18.82 34.84
CA ILE A 106 -10.28 -18.16 33.81
C ILE A 106 -10.09 -16.64 33.83
N ALA A 107 -10.08 -16.00 35.01
CA ALA A 107 -9.87 -14.56 35.12
C ALA A 107 -8.47 -14.14 34.61
N LYS A 108 -7.44 -14.92 34.92
CA LYS A 108 -6.08 -14.66 34.42
C LYS A 108 -5.97 -14.87 32.92
N MET A 109 -6.56 -15.95 32.38
CA MET A 109 -6.64 -16.17 30.93
C MET A 109 -7.38 -15.01 30.23
N LYS A 110 -8.47 -14.51 30.80
CA LYS A 110 -9.17 -13.33 30.27
C LYS A 110 -8.25 -12.11 30.23
N SER A 111 -7.50 -11.83 31.30
CA SER A 111 -6.56 -10.71 31.34
C SER A 111 -5.44 -10.83 30.30
N GLU A 112 -4.89 -12.02 30.08
CA GLU A 112 -3.88 -12.23 29.04
C GLU A 112 -4.49 -12.16 27.63
N MET A 113 -5.71 -12.66 27.44
CA MET A 113 -6.44 -12.56 26.18
C MET A 113 -6.73 -11.11 25.78
N LYS A 114 -7.02 -10.21 26.74
CA LYS A 114 -7.18 -8.76 26.47
C LYS A 114 -5.91 -8.08 25.93
N LYS A 115 -4.74 -8.70 26.10
CA LYS A 115 -3.50 -8.20 25.48
C LYS A 115 -3.37 -8.65 24.02
N ILE A 116 -4.09 -9.71 23.65
CA ILE A 116 -4.04 -10.32 22.32
C ILE A 116 -5.19 -9.77 21.44
N VAL A 117 -6.38 -9.66 22.03
CA VAL A 117 -7.60 -9.12 21.42
C VAL A 117 -7.81 -7.72 21.99
N ALA A 118 -7.86 -6.72 21.13
CA ALA A 118 -8.00 -5.32 21.54
C ALA A 118 -9.34 -5.05 22.26
N VAL A 119 -10.38 -5.82 21.90
CA VAL A 119 -11.75 -5.66 22.38
C VAL A 119 -12.15 -6.76 23.38
N ASP A 120 -13.05 -6.44 24.32
CA ASP A 120 -13.66 -7.37 25.29
C ASP A 120 -14.69 -8.36 24.69
N SER A 121 -14.63 -8.64 23.40
CA SER A 121 -15.62 -9.38 22.61
C SER A 121 -15.60 -10.91 22.81
N PHE A 122 -14.91 -11.43 23.83
CA PHE A 122 -14.67 -12.86 24.00
C PHE A 122 -15.03 -13.40 25.38
N ARG A 123 -15.47 -14.66 25.43
CA ARG A 123 -15.83 -15.36 26.68
C ARG A 123 -15.03 -16.64 26.81
N ILE A 124 -14.54 -16.87 28.03
CA ILE A 124 -13.86 -18.10 28.41
C ILE A 124 -14.73 -18.81 29.44
N LYS A 125 -15.11 -20.06 29.15
CA LYS A 125 -15.91 -20.93 30.03
C LYS A 125 -15.24 -22.27 30.21
N HIS A 126 -15.39 -22.84 31.40
CA HIS A 126 -15.24 -24.28 31.60
C HIS A 126 -16.50 -24.96 31.05
N VAL A 127 -16.35 -25.93 30.15
CA VAL A 127 -17.47 -26.62 29.48
C VAL A 127 -17.31 -28.13 29.63
N ASN A 128 -18.43 -28.86 29.65
CA ASN A 128 -18.38 -30.31 29.49
C ASN A 128 -18.22 -30.65 28.01
N LYS A 129 -17.70 -31.86 27.72
CA LYS A 129 -17.49 -32.34 26.34
C LYS A 129 -18.78 -32.36 25.49
N GLN A 130 -19.95 -32.43 26.13
CA GLN A 130 -21.26 -32.44 25.47
C GLN A 130 -21.79 -31.03 25.14
N ASP A 131 -21.21 -29.97 25.72
CA ASP A 131 -21.66 -28.57 25.56
C ASP A 131 -20.89 -27.80 24.48
N PHE A 132 -20.29 -28.51 23.51
CA PHE A 132 -19.49 -27.90 22.44
C PHE A 132 -20.31 -27.16 21.38
N HIS A 133 -21.64 -27.28 21.38
CA HIS A 133 -22.50 -26.58 20.44
C HIS A 133 -23.18 -25.39 21.13
N SER A 134 -22.69 -24.19 20.83
CA SER A 134 -23.35 -22.93 21.18
C SER A 134 -23.38 -22.04 19.94
N PRO A 135 -24.44 -21.25 19.74
CA PRO A 135 -24.46 -20.25 18.68
C PRO A 135 -23.29 -19.29 18.91
N GLU A 136 -22.62 -18.92 17.82
CA GLU A 136 -21.53 -17.94 17.81
C GLU A 136 -21.85 -16.87 16.75
N PRO A 137 -21.46 -15.61 16.98
CA PRO A 137 -21.63 -14.57 15.99
C PRO A 137 -20.81 -14.87 14.73
N LYS A 138 -21.34 -14.45 13.58
CA LYS A 138 -20.74 -14.74 12.28
C LYS A 138 -19.73 -13.67 11.89
N VAL A 139 -18.57 -14.10 11.40
CA VAL A 139 -17.58 -13.19 10.79
C VAL A 139 -17.94 -13.01 9.33
N GLN A 140 -18.01 -11.76 8.88
CA GLN A 140 -18.24 -11.43 7.48
C GLN A 140 -17.05 -11.84 6.59
N ALA A 141 -17.33 -12.54 5.51
CA ALA A 141 -16.34 -13.03 4.56
C ALA A 141 -15.65 -11.88 3.81
N MET A 142 -16.42 -10.86 3.40
CA MET A 142 -15.86 -9.70 2.71
C MET A 142 -14.96 -8.87 3.63
N ASP A 143 -15.42 -8.59 4.86
CA ASP A 143 -14.61 -7.90 5.86
C ASP A 143 -13.33 -8.68 6.19
N LEU A 144 -13.42 -10.00 6.33
CA LEU A 144 -12.26 -10.87 6.52
C LEU A 144 -11.28 -10.79 5.35
N ALA A 145 -11.76 -10.79 4.12
CA ALA A 145 -10.92 -10.66 2.92
C ALA A 145 -10.16 -9.31 2.91
N ILE A 146 -10.88 -8.20 3.11
CA ILE A 146 -10.28 -6.86 3.16
C ILE A 146 -9.28 -6.76 4.32
N HIS A 147 -9.62 -7.24 5.50
CA HIS A 147 -8.71 -7.28 6.64
C HIS A 147 -7.43 -8.09 6.33
N THR A 148 -7.56 -9.17 5.55
CA THR A 148 -6.42 -9.99 5.13
C THR A 148 -5.48 -9.23 4.20
N LEU A 149 -6.03 -8.55 3.20
CA LEU A 149 -5.24 -7.75 2.27
C LEU A 149 -4.49 -6.63 3.01
N HIS A 150 -5.16 -5.94 3.94
CA HIS A 150 -4.51 -4.94 4.80
C HIS A 150 -3.38 -5.53 5.65
N MET A 151 -3.60 -6.71 6.23
CA MET A 151 -2.56 -7.41 7.00
C MET A 151 -1.37 -7.80 6.11
N ILE A 152 -1.61 -8.29 4.90
CA ILE A 152 -0.53 -8.62 3.96
C ILE A 152 0.26 -7.37 3.59
N LYS A 153 -0.42 -6.27 3.22
CA LYS A 153 0.21 -4.98 2.94
C LYS A 153 1.10 -4.54 4.12
N LYS A 154 0.57 -4.62 5.35
CA LYS A 154 1.30 -4.26 6.57
C LYS A 154 2.53 -5.15 6.79
N GLU A 155 2.41 -6.45 6.60
CA GLU A 155 3.55 -7.36 6.79
C GLU A 155 4.60 -7.21 5.68
N LEU A 156 4.20 -6.94 4.43
CA LEU A 156 5.12 -6.60 3.35
C LEU A 156 5.89 -5.30 3.64
N ASN A 157 5.24 -4.25 4.15
CA ASN A 157 5.92 -3.00 4.51
C ASN A 157 6.94 -3.20 5.66
N LYS A 158 6.68 -4.14 6.58
CA LYS A 158 7.64 -4.50 7.64
C LYS A 158 8.87 -5.25 7.13
N MET A 159 8.88 -5.76 5.91
CA MET A 159 10.00 -6.49 5.30
C MET A 159 11.17 -5.56 4.91
N LYS A 160 11.82 -4.97 5.92
CA LYS A 160 13.03 -4.15 5.78
C LYS A 160 14.26 -5.05 5.80
N TYR A 161 14.69 -5.53 4.64
CA TYR A 161 15.89 -6.36 4.47
C TYR A 161 17.06 -5.59 3.85
N SER A 162 18.22 -6.23 3.72
CA SER A 162 19.38 -5.65 3.05
C SER A 162 19.04 -5.18 1.62
N SER A 163 19.74 -4.14 1.13
CA SER A 163 19.48 -3.57 -0.20
C SER A 163 19.58 -4.60 -1.33
N ALA A 164 20.48 -5.59 -1.21
CA ALA A 164 20.63 -6.67 -2.17
C ALA A 164 19.39 -7.59 -2.25
N VAL A 165 18.80 -7.94 -1.10
CA VAL A 165 17.57 -8.75 -1.05
C VAL A 165 16.38 -7.94 -1.57
N PHE A 166 16.36 -6.63 -1.30
CA PHE A 166 15.30 -5.73 -1.75
C PHE A 166 15.27 -5.53 -3.27
N GLU A 167 16.45 -5.34 -3.90
CA GLU A 167 16.59 -5.19 -5.35
C GLU A 167 16.18 -6.46 -6.12
N VAL A 168 16.48 -7.65 -5.58
CA VAL A 168 16.18 -8.93 -6.25
C VAL A 168 14.71 -9.33 -6.13
N LEU A 169 14.05 -8.99 -5.02
CA LEU A 169 12.70 -9.47 -4.72
C LEU A 169 11.59 -8.52 -5.12
N GLU A 170 11.88 -7.25 -5.49
CA GLU A 170 10.88 -6.28 -5.97
C GLU A 170 9.64 -6.14 -5.05
N PHE A 171 9.83 -6.13 -3.73
CA PHE A 171 8.72 -6.05 -2.77
C PHE A 171 7.78 -4.86 -2.98
N GLN A 172 8.31 -3.73 -3.49
CA GLN A 172 7.54 -2.53 -3.79
C GLN A 172 6.45 -2.78 -4.84
N ASN A 173 6.74 -3.59 -5.87
CA ASN A 173 5.77 -3.90 -6.92
C ASN A 173 4.60 -4.73 -6.34
N ALA A 174 4.91 -5.70 -5.48
CA ALA A 174 3.88 -6.50 -4.82
C ALA A 174 3.07 -5.69 -3.81
N GLU A 175 3.70 -4.80 -3.05
CA GLU A 175 3.01 -3.89 -2.14
C GLU A 175 2.07 -2.94 -2.92
N GLN A 176 2.55 -2.35 -4.01
CA GLN A 176 1.75 -1.49 -4.88
C GLN A 176 0.57 -2.24 -5.51
N MET A 177 0.77 -3.46 -5.99
CA MET A 177 -0.31 -4.30 -6.53
C MET A 177 -1.36 -4.62 -5.47
N ILE A 178 -0.95 -5.00 -4.26
CA ILE A 178 -1.90 -5.27 -3.17
C ILE A 178 -2.62 -3.99 -2.74
N TYR A 179 -1.92 -2.86 -2.71
CA TYR A 179 -2.55 -1.56 -2.46
C TYR A 179 -3.60 -1.22 -3.53
N GLN A 180 -3.28 -1.45 -4.81
CA GLN A 180 -4.22 -1.28 -5.91
C GLN A 180 -5.44 -2.19 -5.76
N ILE A 181 -5.24 -3.45 -5.38
CA ILE A 181 -6.35 -4.39 -5.12
C ILE A 181 -7.24 -3.88 -3.99
N ILE A 182 -6.67 -3.40 -2.88
CA ILE A 182 -7.44 -2.80 -1.78
C ILE A 182 -8.21 -1.57 -2.26
N ARG A 183 -7.60 -0.72 -3.10
CA ARG A 183 -8.23 0.47 -3.66
C ARG A 183 -9.39 0.12 -4.58
N ASP A 184 -9.19 -0.78 -5.54
CA ASP A 184 -10.23 -1.27 -6.44
C ASP A 184 -11.40 -1.89 -5.66
N ALA A 185 -11.10 -2.56 -4.54
CA ALA A 185 -12.12 -3.16 -3.68
C ALA A 185 -13.09 -2.13 -3.08
N ARG A 186 -12.67 -0.87 -2.87
CA ARG A 186 -13.55 0.21 -2.36
C ARG A 186 -14.72 0.56 -3.29
N SER A 187 -14.61 0.17 -4.56
CA SER A 187 -15.67 0.36 -5.57
C SER A 187 -16.34 -0.94 -5.99
N SER A 188 -15.96 -2.07 -5.39
CA SER A 188 -16.28 -3.41 -5.91
C SER A 188 -17.69 -3.88 -5.62
N THR A 189 -18.39 -3.30 -4.63
CA THR A 189 -19.73 -3.75 -4.22
C THR A 189 -20.65 -2.55 -4.02
N LYS A 190 -21.44 -2.26 -5.06
CA LYS A 190 -22.45 -1.19 -5.08
C LYS A 190 -23.83 -1.82 -5.15
N VAL A 191 -24.58 -1.74 -4.06
CA VAL A 191 -25.91 -2.35 -3.95
C VAL A 191 -26.97 -1.27 -3.87
N CYS A 192 -27.85 -1.23 -4.86
CA CYS A 192 -28.96 -0.28 -4.93
C CYS A 192 -30.20 -0.82 -4.23
N LEU A 193 -30.87 0.03 -3.45
CA LEU A 193 -32.15 -0.29 -2.82
C LEU A 193 -33.29 0.38 -3.58
N LEU A 194 -34.10 -0.41 -4.29
CA LEU A 194 -35.23 0.07 -5.09
C LEU A 194 -36.56 -0.46 -4.56
N SER A 195 -37.58 0.39 -4.62
CA SER A 195 -38.96 0.05 -4.29
C SER A 195 -39.91 1.10 -4.84
N GLN A 196 -41.20 0.74 -4.90
CA GLN A 196 -42.31 1.69 -5.02
C GLN A 196 -42.34 2.67 -3.83
N ASN A 197 -42.98 3.81 -4.03
CA ASN A 197 -43.19 4.78 -2.96
C ASN A 197 -44.05 4.23 -1.82
N GLY A 198 -43.70 4.64 -0.59
CA GLY A 198 -44.42 4.19 0.60
C GLY A 198 -44.21 2.72 1.01
N LYS A 199 -43.18 2.04 0.47
CA LYS A 199 -42.87 0.63 0.80
C LYS A 199 -41.73 0.43 1.81
N GLY A 200 -41.38 1.45 2.60
CA GLY A 200 -40.55 1.26 3.80
C GLY A 200 -39.07 0.91 3.55
N LYS A 201 -38.46 1.33 2.42
CA LYS A 201 -37.02 1.16 2.15
C LYS A 201 -36.14 1.64 3.29
N SER A 202 -36.27 2.94 3.58
CA SER A 202 -35.53 3.63 4.64
C SER A 202 -35.77 2.95 5.97
N PHE A 203 -37.00 2.49 6.24
CA PHE A 203 -37.35 1.77 7.46
C PHE A 203 -36.60 0.45 7.62
N ILE A 204 -36.58 -0.41 6.60
CA ILE A 204 -35.85 -1.68 6.66
C ILE A 204 -34.35 -1.41 6.81
N LEU A 205 -33.82 -0.48 6.03
CA LEU A 205 -32.41 -0.11 6.08
C LEU A 205 -32.03 0.47 7.45
N ASN A 206 -32.85 1.33 8.04
CA ASN A 206 -32.68 1.86 9.39
C ASN A 206 -32.64 0.76 10.45
N LEU A 207 -33.49 -0.27 10.35
CA LEU A 207 -33.46 -1.41 11.27
C LEU A 207 -32.17 -2.23 11.09
N LEU A 208 -31.75 -2.49 9.85
CA LEU A 208 -30.50 -3.21 9.58
C LEU A 208 -29.27 -2.42 10.10
N LEU A 209 -29.25 -1.11 9.90
CA LEU A 209 -28.21 -0.21 10.44
C LEU A 209 -28.20 -0.25 11.98
N LEU A 210 -29.36 -0.11 12.63
CA LEU A 210 -29.51 -0.19 14.09
C LEU A 210 -29.02 -1.54 14.66
N MET A 211 -29.32 -2.64 13.97
CA MET A 211 -28.90 -4.00 14.35
C MET A 211 -27.40 -4.26 14.23
N THR A 212 -26.69 -3.46 13.43
CA THR A 212 -25.28 -3.68 13.09
C THR A 212 -24.39 -2.49 13.40
N ALA A 213 -24.93 -1.46 14.06
CA ALA A 213 -24.17 -0.31 14.52
C ALA A 213 -23.11 -0.71 15.55
N ASP A 214 -21.99 0.01 15.53
CA ASP A 214 -20.92 -0.15 16.50
C ASP A 214 -21.37 0.26 17.90
N THR A 215 -20.82 -0.41 18.93
CA THR A 215 -21.10 -0.04 20.32
C THR A 215 -20.35 1.24 20.67
N ASP A 216 -20.77 1.92 21.74
CA ASP A 216 -20.03 3.09 22.22
C ASP A 216 -18.59 2.71 22.60
N GLU A 217 -18.36 1.51 23.15
CA GLU A 217 -17.01 1.05 23.45
C GLU A 217 -16.17 0.85 22.19
N GLU A 218 -16.71 0.23 21.13
CA GLU A 218 -16.00 0.07 19.86
C GLU A 218 -15.71 1.43 19.21
N TYR A 219 -16.68 2.34 19.26
CA TYR A 219 -16.57 3.71 18.78
C TYR A 219 -15.47 4.48 19.53
N GLN A 220 -15.46 4.40 20.86
CA GLN A 220 -14.44 5.03 21.71
C GLN A 220 -13.06 4.37 21.60
N GLU A 221 -12.99 3.04 21.48
CA GLU A 221 -11.73 2.31 21.36
C GLU A 221 -11.00 2.69 20.06
N TYR A 222 -11.76 2.86 18.96
CA TYR A 222 -11.20 3.40 17.74
C TYR A 222 -10.58 4.78 17.98
N ILE A 223 -11.29 5.67 18.67
CA ILE A 223 -10.83 7.05 18.87
C ILE A 223 -9.68 7.12 19.87
N LYS A 224 -9.68 6.32 20.94
CA LYS A 224 -8.60 6.25 21.93
C LYS A 224 -7.30 5.74 21.32
N ASN A 225 -7.38 4.80 20.39
CA ASN A 225 -6.21 4.35 19.64
C ASN A 225 -5.73 5.40 18.62
N ASN A 226 -6.49 6.47 18.42
CA ASN A 226 -6.27 7.49 17.40
C ASN A 226 -6.67 8.89 17.92
N GLU A 227 -6.26 9.24 19.16
CA GLU A 227 -6.67 10.49 19.85
C GLU A 227 -6.32 11.76 19.05
N ASP A 228 -5.44 11.64 18.05
CA ASP A 228 -5.01 12.70 17.12
C ASP A 228 -6.03 13.05 16.00
N ILE A 229 -7.15 12.31 15.86
CA ILE A 229 -8.10 12.48 14.74
C ILE A 229 -9.11 13.62 14.99
N LEU A 230 -9.47 14.00 16.22
CA LEU A 230 -10.56 14.96 16.47
C LEU A 230 -10.34 15.93 17.64
N PRO A 231 -10.60 17.25 17.47
CA PRO A 231 -10.67 17.95 16.18
C PRO A 231 -9.26 18.07 15.61
N LEU A 232 -9.06 17.66 14.35
CA LEU A 232 -7.80 17.76 13.62
C LEU A 232 -7.16 19.15 13.81
N THR A 233 -6.14 19.28 14.67
CA THR A 233 -5.35 20.52 14.71
C THR A 233 -4.35 20.52 13.55
N GLN A 234 -4.00 21.70 13.04
CA GLN A 234 -3.05 21.87 11.93
C GLN A 234 -1.71 21.14 12.17
N GLU A 235 -1.30 20.93 13.42
CA GLU A 235 -0.07 20.21 13.78
C GLU A 235 -0.14 18.70 13.50
N HIS A 236 -1.31 18.06 13.60
CA HIS A 236 -1.47 16.60 13.37
C HIS A 236 -1.30 16.21 11.90
N LEU A 237 -1.60 17.12 10.97
CA LEU A 237 -1.46 16.94 9.52
C LEU A 237 -0.01 17.11 9.03
N MET A 238 0.89 17.63 9.88
CA MET A 238 2.28 17.93 9.53
C MET A 238 3.29 16.85 9.94
N GLY A 239 2.86 15.81 10.67
CA GLY A 239 3.77 14.95 11.45
C GLY A 239 3.94 13.51 11.00
N ASN A 240 2.88 12.69 11.00
CA ASN A 240 2.92 11.23 10.75
C ASN A 240 1.49 10.60 10.78
N ALA A 241 0.44 11.29 10.33
CA ALA A 241 -0.92 10.76 10.46
C ALA A 241 -1.20 9.67 9.40
N GLU A 242 -1.12 8.40 9.79
CA GLU A 242 -1.59 7.24 9.01
C GLU A 242 -3.12 7.24 8.76
N MET A 243 -3.91 8.22 9.24
CA MET A 243 -5.38 8.22 9.09
C MET A 243 -5.97 9.63 8.97
N ILE A 244 -6.53 9.94 7.79
CA ILE A 244 -7.38 11.11 7.50
C ILE A 244 -8.85 10.64 7.57
N PRO A 245 -9.81 11.43 8.11
CA PRO A 245 -11.25 11.08 8.07
C PRO A 245 -11.69 10.68 6.66
N GLU A 246 -12.56 9.68 6.52
CA GLU A 246 -12.83 9.07 5.20
C GLU A 246 -13.41 10.08 4.20
N VAL A 247 -14.22 11.04 4.68
CA VAL A 247 -14.75 12.15 3.87
C VAL A 247 -13.63 13.02 3.25
N PHE A 248 -12.55 13.28 3.99
CA PHE A 248 -11.43 14.07 3.49
C PHE A 248 -10.45 13.22 2.67
N ALA A 249 -10.28 11.94 3.04
CA ALA A 249 -9.45 11.00 2.28
C ALA A 249 -9.98 10.84 0.84
N GLU A 250 -11.30 10.68 0.67
CA GLU A 250 -11.94 10.57 -0.65
C GLU A 250 -11.71 11.81 -1.53
N GLU A 251 -11.73 13.01 -0.93
CA GLU A 251 -11.44 14.22 -1.70
C GLU A 251 -9.97 14.36 -2.06
N LEU A 252 -9.06 13.93 -1.18
CA LEU A 252 -7.62 13.96 -1.45
C LEU A 252 -7.19 12.97 -2.52
N GLU A 253 -7.87 11.82 -2.62
CA GLU A 253 -7.65 10.82 -3.67
C GLU A 253 -7.80 11.42 -5.07
N LYS A 254 -8.64 12.47 -5.26
CA LYS A 254 -8.78 13.18 -6.55
C LYS A 254 -7.50 13.92 -6.98
N TYR A 255 -6.60 14.19 -6.05
CA TYR A 255 -5.42 15.04 -6.24
C TYR A 255 -4.11 14.29 -6.02
N GLU A 256 -4.16 12.97 -5.79
CA GLU A 256 -2.99 12.22 -5.29
C GLU A 256 -1.79 12.24 -6.25
N ASP A 257 -2.03 12.31 -7.56
CA ASP A 257 -1.01 12.27 -8.62
C ASP A 257 -0.54 13.65 -9.11
N GLU A 258 -1.22 14.74 -8.75
CA GLU A 258 -1.04 16.05 -9.42
C GLU A 258 -0.56 17.19 -8.50
N ILE A 259 -0.53 16.98 -7.18
CA ILE A 259 -0.41 18.06 -6.22
C ILE A 259 0.68 17.82 -5.16
N ASP A 260 1.50 18.84 -4.89
CA ASP A 260 2.54 18.79 -3.86
C ASP A 260 1.96 18.67 -2.42
N SER A 261 2.82 18.35 -1.45
CA SER A 261 2.39 18.14 -0.06
C SER A 261 1.83 19.38 0.62
N ASP A 262 2.16 20.59 0.13
CA ASP A 262 1.77 21.84 0.78
C ASP A 262 0.41 22.33 0.27
N HIS A 263 0.10 22.16 -1.02
CA HIS A 263 -1.25 22.36 -1.54
C HIS A 263 -2.24 21.34 -0.94
N LYS A 264 -1.84 20.06 -0.78
CA LYS A 264 -2.68 19.06 -0.10
C LYS A 264 -3.08 19.53 1.31
N LYS A 265 -2.16 20.14 2.06
CA LYS A 265 -2.45 20.74 3.38
C LYS A 265 -3.40 21.94 3.29
N GLU A 266 -3.25 22.79 2.27
CA GLU A 266 -4.14 23.94 2.07
C GLU A 266 -5.58 23.49 1.80
N ILE A 267 -5.75 22.46 0.95
CA ILE A 267 -7.04 21.85 0.63
C ILE A 267 -7.70 21.32 1.91
N ILE A 268 -6.98 20.52 2.71
CA ILE A 268 -7.49 19.96 3.97
C ILE A 268 -7.87 21.08 4.95
N THR A 269 -7.05 22.13 5.06
CA THR A 269 -7.33 23.26 5.95
C THR A 269 -8.64 23.96 5.59
N LYS A 270 -8.88 24.19 4.29
CA LYS A 270 -10.14 24.77 3.81
C LYS A 270 -11.33 23.85 4.07
N MET A 271 -11.17 22.54 3.90
CA MET A 271 -12.22 21.55 4.21
C MET A 271 -12.61 21.56 5.69
N ILE A 272 -11.62 21.60 6.59
CA ILE A 272 -11.84 21.67 8.04
C ILE A 272 -12.57 22.97 8.43
N GLN A 273 -12.17 24.11 7.86
CA GLN A 273 -12.80 25.40 8.13
C GLN A 273 -14.26 25.46 7.67
N ASN A 274 -14.60 24.72 6.62
CA ASN A 274 -15.95 24.65 6.05
C ASN A 274 -16.77 23.45 6.55
N CYS A 275 -16.34 22.79 7.64
CA CYS A 275 -17.01 21.65 8.22
C CYS A 275 -17.88 22.04 9.43
N ASP A 276 -19.13 21.58 9.45
CA ASP A 276 -20.01 21.65 10.61
C ASP A 276 -19.77 20.43 11.52
N TYR A 277 -19.76 20.65 12.84
CA TYR A 277 -19.51 19.61 13.84
C TYR A 277 -20.70 19.39 14.76
N THR A 278 -20.78 18.23 15.43
CA THR A 278 -21.82 17.92 16.44
C THR A 278 -21.96 19.01 17.50
N SER A 279 -20.87 19.71 17.87
CA SER A 279 -20.86 20.83 18.81
C SER A 279 -21.69 22.05 18.36
N SER A 280 -22.08 22.14 17.09
CA SER A 280 -22.98 23.17 16.58
C SER A 280 -24.42 23.03 17.11
N VAL A 281 -24.79 21.84 17.59
CA VAL A 281 -26.11 21.57 18.20
C VAL A 281 -26.08 21.96 19.67
N SER A 282 -27.06 22.75 20.11
CA SER A 282 -27.17 23.12 21.53
C SER A 282 -27.46 21.90 22.41
N GLU A 283 -26.89 21.88 23.62
CA GLU A 283 -27.05 20.77 24.58
C GLU A 283 -28.53 20.46 24.88
N ASN A 284 -29.38 21.49 24.97
CA ASN A 284 -30.82 21.32 25.19
C ASN A 284 -31.48 20.56 24.04
N LYS A 285 -31.22 20.96 22.78
CA LYS A 285 -31.77 20.29 21.59
C LYS A 285 -31.28 18.84 21.51
N MET A 286 -29.99 18.62 21.77
CA MET A 286 -29.41 17.26 21.80
C MET A 286 -30.08 16.38 22.86
N SER A 287 -30.30 16.89 24.08
CA SER A 287 -30.97 16.16 25.16
C SER A 287 -32.40 15.75 24.80
N GLU A 288 -33.16 16.63 24.14
CA GLU A 288 -34.52 16.32 23.66
C GLU A 288 -34.52 15.19 22.62
N MET A 289 -33.56 15.23 21.69
CA MET A 289 -33.43 14.21 20.65
C MET A 289 -33.06 12.83 21.23
N ILE A 290 -32.19 12.79 22.23
CA ILE A 290 -31.82 11.55 22.94
C ILE A 290 -33.06 10.96 23.63
N LYS A 291 -33.84 11.76 24.36
CA LYS A 291 -35.07 11.28 25.03
C LYS A 291 -36.10 10.72 24.05
N ALA A 292 -36.25 11.36 22.88
CA ALA A 292 -37.15 10.89 21.84
C ALA A 292 -36.71 9.52 21.29
N GLU A 293 -35.41 9.30 21.17
CA GLU A 293 -34.85 8.02 20.75
C GLU A 293 -35.02 6.91 21.79
N GLU A 294 -34.77 7.19 23.07
CA GLU A 294 -34.98 6.20 24.13
C GLU A 294 -36.43 5.68 24.13
N LYS A 295 -37.40 6.58 23.90
CA LYS A 295 -38.81 6.21 23.73
C LYS A 295 -39.05 5.36 22.49
N SER A 296 -38.38 5.68 21.38
CA SER A 296 -38.44 4.91 20.13
C SER A 296 -37.94 3.47 20.33
N PHE A 297 -36.76 3.30 20.90
CA PHE A 297 -36.18 1.96 21.14
C PHE A 297 -37.01 1.16 22.15
N SER A 298 -37.60 1.81 23.16
CA SER A 298 -38.52 1.15 24.09
C SER A 298 -39.74 0.56 23.38
N ALA A 299 -40.33 1.29 22.42
CA ALA A 299 -41.46 0.81 21.63
C ALA A 299 -41.08 -0.40 20.77
N LEU A 300 -39.91 -0.39 20.13
CA LEU A 300 -39.41 -1.52 19.33
C LEU A 300 -39.21 -2.77 20.18
N LYS A 301 -38.62 -2.63 21.37
CA LYS A 301 -38.39 -3.74 22.33
C LYS A 301 -39.68 -4.40 22.81
N GLN A 302 -40.77 -3.63 22.90
CA GLN A 302 -42.06 -4.09 23.40
C GLN A 302 -42.97 -4.71 22.31
N TYR A 303 -42.54 -4.68 21.05
CA TYR A 303 -43.32 -5.21 19.93
C TYR A 303 -43.73 -6.67 20.14
N CYS A 304 -42.80 -7.57 20.43
CA CYS A 304 -43.12 -9.00 20.64
C CYS A 304 -44.01 -9.29 21.87
N ASN A 305 -44.39 -8.27 22.66
CA ASN A 305 -45.32 -8.37 23.78
C ASN A 305 -46.74 -7.84 23.45
N GLY A 306 -47.08 -7.64 22.17
CA GLY A 306 -48.42 -7.18 21.75
C GLY A 306 -48.58 -5.67 21.60
N GLN A 307 -47.49 -4.89 21.66
CA GLN A 307 -47.55 -3.43 21.64
C GLN A 307 -47.28 -2.82 20.26
N SER A 308 -47.86 -1.65 20.02
CA SER A 308 -47.82 -0.97 18.71
C SER A 308 -46.56 -0.13 18.50
N LEU A 309 -46.01 -0.18 17.28
CA LEU A 309 -44.82 0.60 16.85
C LEU A 309 -45.07 2.09 16.57
N ARG A 310 -46.19 2.69 17.00
CA ARG A 310 -46.56 4.08 16.67
C ARG A 310 -45.54 5.15 17.05
N HIS A 311 -44.55 4.82 17.88
CA HIS A 311 -43.54 5.74 18.41
C HIS A 311 -42.12 5.46 17.93
N PHE A 312 -41.91 4.51 17.02
CA PHE A 312 -40.58 4.23 16.48
C PHE A 312 -40.15 5.34 15.50
N GLN A 313 -38.97 5.92 15.74
CA GLN A 313 -38.29 6.90 14.90
C GLN A 313 -37.19 6.22 14.08
N SER A 314 -36.87 6.81 12.93
CA SER A 314 -35.80 6.32 12.07
C SER A 314 -34.42 6.41 12.74
N TYR A 315 -33.57 5.43 12.47
CA TYR A 315 -32.24 5.36 13.08
C TYR A 315 -31.28 6.42 12.54
N LEU A 316 -31.16 6.53 11.21
CA LEU A 316 -30.25 7.44 10.51
C LEU A 316 -30.93 8.11 9.30
N LEU A 317 -31.57 7.34 8.42
CA LEU A 317 -32.20 7.85 7.21
C LEU A 317 -33.57 8.47 7.50
N PRO A 318 -33.93 9.65 6.95
CA PRO A 318 -35.18 10.34 7.26
C PRO A 318 -36.43 9.65 6.69
N GLU A 319 -37.53 9.65 7.47
CA GLU A 319 -38.82 9.02 7.12
C GLU A 319 -40.01 10.01 7.23
N LYS A 320 -41.00 9.91 6.33
CA LYS A 320 -42.25 10.70 6.37
C LYS A 320 -43.24 9.91 7.23
N GLY A 321 -43.37 10.31 8.49
CA GLY A 321 -44.37 9.76 9.38
C GLY A 321 -45.75 10.35 9.09
N THR A 322 -46.61 9.59 8.40
CA THR A 322 -48.06 9.73 8.66
C THR A 322 -48.50 8.55 9.53
N LYS A 323 -49.51 8.77 10.39
CA LYS A 323 -49.98 7.88 11.48
C LYS A 323 -50.26 6.40 11.10
N ARG A 324 -50.06 5.97 9.85
CA ARG A 324 -50.47 4.65 9.32
C ARG A 324 -49.51 3.98 8.31
N ALA A 325 -48.41 4.62 7.86
CA ALA A 325 -47.40 4.00 6.99
C ALA A 325 -46.06 4.77 7.01
N TYR A 326 -44.93 4.05 7.00
CA TYR A 326 -43.58 4.61 6.84
C TYR A 326 -43.31 4.88 5.35
N MET A 327 -43.29 6.15 4.94
CA MET A 327 -43.01 6.54 3.56
C MET A 327 -41.59 7.09 3.42
N ALA A 328 -40.87 6.67 2.37
CA ALA A 328 -39.58 7.24 2.00
C ALA A 328 -39.73 8.73 1.66
N THR A 329 -38.75 9.54 2.04
CA THR A 329 -38.76 11.01 1.86
C THR A 329 -37.77 11.52 0.85
N THR A 330 -36.88 10.64 0.40
CA THR A 330 -35.70 10.98 -0.39
C THR A 330 -36.11 11.39 -1.80
N LYS A 331 -35.99 12.70 -2.08
CA LYS A 331 -35.98 13.26 -3.43
C LYS A 331 -34.62 13.07 -4.14
N THR A 332 -33.62 12.65 -3.38
CA THR A 332 -32.23 12.55 -3.80
C THR A 332 -31.65 11.21 -3.35
N VAL A 333 -30.68 10.71 -4.09
CA VAL A 333 -29.93 9.49 -3.78
C VAL A 333 -29.08 9.70 -2.52
N VAL A 334 -29.09 8.72 -1.61
CA VAL A 334 -28.20 8.70 -0.44
C VAL A 334 -27.30 7.47 -0.52
N ARG A 335 -25.99 7.71 -0.52
CA ARG A 335 -24.97 6.65 -0.48
C ARG A 335 -24.50 6.43 0.95
N LEU A 336 -24.56 5.18 1.40
CA LEU A 336 -24.07 4.76 2.71
C LEU A 336 -22.76 3.98 2.54
N ARG A 337 -21.73 4.42 3.26
CA ARG A 337 -20.41 3.77 3.32
C ARG A 337 -19.99 3.53 4.76
N TYR A 338 -19.06 2.60 4.97
CA TYR A 338 -18.49 2.42 6.29
C TYR A 338 -17.65 3.65 6.67
N GLY A 339 -17.95 4.24 7.82
CA GLY A 339 -17.14 5.28 8.43
C GLY A 339 -16.78 4.89 9.84
N ARG A 340 -15.60 5.27 10.31
CA ARG A 340 -15.20 4.96 11.68
C ARG A 340 -15.80 5.91 12.70
N ILE A 341 -16.19 7.09 12.23
CA ILE A 341 -17.08 8.04 12.91
C ILE A 341 -18.28 8.35 12.03
N TYR A 342 -19.35 8.88 12.62
CA TYR A 342 -20.46 9.41 11.83
C TYR A 342 -20.03 10.69 11.12
N GLN A 343 -20.15 10.72 9.80
CA GLN A 343 -19.79 11.88 8.98
C GLN A 343 -20.60 11.88 7.69
N MET A 344 -20.74 13.04 7.08
CA MET A 344 -21.54 13.24 5.87
C MET A 344 -20.90 14.29 4.96
N LYS A 345 -20.94 14.02 3.66
CA LYS A 345 -20.53 14.93 2.58
C LYS A 345 -21.74 15.19 1.69
N ILE A 346 -21.89 16.45 1.27
CA ILE A 346 -22.91 16.87 0.32
C ILE A 346 -22.24 17.66 -0.79
N GLU A 347 -22.35 17.16 -2.02
CA GLU A 347 -21.85 17.83 -3.21
C GLU A 347 -23.00 18.55 -3.90
N TYR A 348 -22.82 19.84 -4.19
CA TYR A 348 -23.77 20.63 -4.96
C TYR A 348 -23.35 20.66 -6.44
N MET A 349 -24.34 20.71 -7.33
CA MET A 349 -24.10 20.81 -8.78
C MET A 349 -23.33 22.10 -9.08
N SER A 350 -22.42 22.05 -10.07
CA SER A 350 -21.74 23.24 -10.55
C SER A 350 -22.71 24.17 -11.30
N LYS A 351 -22.32 25.43 -11.52
CA LYS A 351 -23.08 26.37 -12.35
C LYS A 351 -23.46 25.77 -13.69
N GLU A 352 -22.48 25.16 -14.34
CA GLU A 352 -22.62 24.57 -15.66
C GLU A 352 -23.57 23.37 -15.62
N ASP A 353 -23.44 22.49 -14.61
CA ASP A 353 -24.35 21.35 -14.44
C ASP A 353 -25.80 21.80 -14.24
N LEU A 354 -26.03 22.81 -13.38
CA LEU A 354 -27.34 23.38 -13.11
C LEU A 354 -27.94 24.01 -14.37
N GLN A 355 -27.16 24.84 -15.08
CA GLN A 355 -27.62 25.50 -16.30
C GLN A 355 -27.93 24.48 -17.40
N ASN A 356 -27.11 23.46 -17.58
CA ASN A 356 -27.34 22.40 -18.56
C ASN A 356 -28.61 21.61 -18.24
N GLN A 357 -28.78 21.17 -16.98
CA GLN A 357 -29.99 20.46 -16.56
C GLN A 357 -31.24 21.33 -16.73
N LEU A 358 -31.19 22.60 -16.32
CA LEU A 358 -32.33 23.52 -16.47
C LEU A 358 -32.64 23.86 -17.93
N TYR A 359 -31.64 23.81 -18.81
CA TYR A 359 -31.83 24.07 -20.24
C TYR A 359 -32.60 22.95 -20.94
N GLU A 360 -32.61 21.72 -20.41
CA GLU A 360 -33.48 20.63 -20.89
C GLU A 360 -34.96 21.06 -20.89
N LEU A 361 -35.37 21.93 -19.95
CA LEU A 361 -36.73 22.50 -19.94
C LEU A 361 -37.04 23.30 -21.20
N VAL A 362 -36.07 24.06 -21.71
CA VAL A 362 -36.18 24.89 -22.92
C VAL A 362 -36.29 24.00 -24.15
N GLU A 363 -35.48 22.94 -24.21
CA GLU A 363 -35.53 21.96 -25.31
C GLU A 363 -36.88 21.22 -25.34
N LEU A 364 -37.38 20.81 -24.17
CA LEU A 364 -38.72 20.23 -24.05
C LEU A 364 -39.80 21.21 -24.51
N ALA A 365 -39.75 22.48 -24.08
CA ALA A 365 -40.72 23.48 -24.51
C ALA A 365 -40.75 23.68 -26.03
N ARG A 366 -39.58 23.68 -26.69
CA ARG A 366 -39.47 23.73 -28.17
C ARG A 366 -40.08 22.50 -28.83
N ASN A 367 -39.74 21.31 -28.34
CA ASN A 367 -40.28 20.04 -28.85
C ASN A 367 -41.80 19.98 -28.67
N ARG A 368 -42.35 20.52 -27.58
CA ARG A 368 -43.79 20.62 -27.36
C ARG A 368 -44.49 21.53 -28.37
N GLU A 369 -43.90 22.68 -28.71
CA GLU A 369 -44.46 23.52 -29.79
C GLU A 369 -44.46 22.78 -31.13
N GLU A 370 -43.38 22.07 -31.46
CA GLU A 370 -43.29 21.26 -32.68
C GLU A 370 -44.29 20.09 -32.68
N ASN A 371 -44.47 19.42 -31.55
CA ASN A 371 -45.44 18.34 -31.37
C ASN A 371 -46.89 18.85 -31.47
N LYS A 372 -47.20 20.02 -30.87
CA LYS A 372 -48.49 20.70 -31.02
C LYS A 372 -48.78 21.05 -32.48
N ARG A 373 -47.76 21.52 -33.24
CA ARG A 373 -47.89 21.81 -34.68
C ARG A 373 -48.08 20.56 -35.54
N SER A 374 -47.56 19.41 -35.10
CA SER A 374 -47.63 18.14 -35.82
C SER A 374 -48.75 17.20 -35.35
N GLY A 375 -49.55 17.61 -34.34
CA GLY A 375 -50.69 16.84 -33.83
C GLY A 375 -50.32 15.59 -33.02
N LYS A 376 -49.08 15.50 -32.50
CA LYS A 376 -48.65 14.41 -31.61
C LYS A 376 -49.03 14.73 -30.17
N GLU A 377 -49.70 13.80 -29.50
CA GLU A 377 -49.94 13.88 -28.06
C GLU A 377 -48.64 13.58 -27.29
N GLU A 378 -48.38 14.37 -26.25
CA GLU A 378 -47.30 14.11 -25.31
C GLU A 378 -47.55 12.84 -24.52
N ASN A 379 -46.48 12.08 -24.25
CA ASN A 379 -46.59 10.95 -23.33
C ASN A 379 -46.56 11.45 -21.87
N LYS A 380 -47.17 10.70 -20.96
CA LYS A 380 -47.25 11.06 -19.52
C LYS A 380 -45.88 11.24 -18.84
N GLN A 381 -44.82 10.63 -19.37
CA GLN A 381 -43.48 10.69 -18.80
C GLN A 381 -42.80 12.03 -19.12
N GLU A 382 -42.94 12.49 -20.37
CA GLU A 382 -42.50 13.82 -20.83
C GLU A 382 -43.23 14.93 -20.07
N GLU A 383 -44.54 14.79 -19.86
CA GLU A 383 -45.34 15.75 -19.07
C GLU A 383 -44.82 15.90 -17.64
N ARG A 384 -44.57 14.77 -16.98
CA ARG A 384 -44.02 14.75 -15.62
C ARG A 384 -42.63 15.36 -15.58
N HIS A 385 -41.74 14.94 -16.46
CA HIS A 385 -40.36 15.45 -16.54
C HIS A 385 -40.31 16.97 -16.74
N HIS A 386 -41.15 17.49 -17.64
CA HIS A 386 -41.31 18.93 -17.82
C HIS A 386 -41.76 19.65 -16.55
N MET A 387 -42.79 19.15 -15.85
CA MET A 387 -43.28 19.76 -14.61
C MET A 387 -42.21 19.78 -13.49
N ALA A 388 -41.37 18.74 -13.42
CA ALA A 388 -40.27 18.64 -12.47
C ALA A 388 -39.19 19.69 -12.74
N LEU A 389 -38.72 19.75 -13.99
CA LEU A 389 -37.73 20.72 -14.45
C LEU A 389 -38.24 22.15 -14.29
N LYS A 390 -39.52 22.41 -14.61
CA LYS A 390 -40.15 23.71 -14.40
C LYS A 390 -40.12 24.14 -12.94
N LYS A 391 -40.48 23.24 -12.02
CA LYS A 391 -40.43 23.54 -10.58
C LYS A 391 -38.99 23.78 -10.10
N ARG A 392 -38.02 23.01 -10.59
CA ARG A 392 -36.61 23.21 -10.26
C ARG A 392 -36.10 24.55 -10.82
N PHE A 393 -36.51 24.92 -12.02
CA PHE A 393 -36.22 26.20 -12.65
C PHE A 393 -36.83 27.37 -11.84
N GLU A 394 -38.07 27.24 -11.39
CA GLU A 394 -38.77 28.21 -10.51
C GLU A 394 -38.00 28.47 -9.20
N ILE A 395 -37.46 27.41 -8.59
CA ILE A 395 -36.73 27.49 -7.33
C ILE A 395 -35.34 28.13 -7.53
N LEU A 396 -34.61 27.71 -8.57
CA LEU A 396 -33.17 28.01 -8.70
C LEU A 396 -32.86 29.30 -9.49
N THR A 397 -33.83 29.92 -10.14
CA THR A 397 -33.57 31.05 -11.07
C THR A 397 -34.25 32.36 -10.66
N ARG A 398 -33.74 33.48 -11.18
CA ARG A 398 -34.32 34.83 -10.97
C ARG A 398 -35.46 35.20 -11.90
N HIS A 399 -35.75 34.37 -12.91
CA HIS A 399 -36.80 34.63 -13.89
C HIS A 399 -38.22 34.70 -13.29
N PHE A 400 -38.42 34.23 -12.05
CA PHE A 400 -39.73 34.06 -11.40
C PHE A 400 -40.05 35.06 -10.29
N GLN A 401 -39.15 36.01 -9.99
CA GLN A 401 -39.33 36.87 -8.82
C GLN A 401 -40.39 37.99 -9.02
N GLN A 402 -40.94 38.19 -10.23
CA GLN A 402 -41.81 39.35 -10.49
C GLN A 402 -43.11 39.13 -11.31
N CYS A 403 -43.38 38.02 -12.01
CA CYS A 403 -44.65 37.80 -12.75
C CYS A 403 -44.97 36.30 -12.97
N SER A 404 -46.22 36.00 -13.33
CA SER A 404 -46.70 34.67 -13.71
C SER A 404 -45.90 34.08 -14.88
N PHE A 405 -45.54 32.80 -14.79
CA PHE A 405 -44.81 32.03 -15.80
C PHE A 405 -45.39 32.20 -17.21
N ASP A 406 -44.58 32.75 -18.13
CA ASP A 406 -44.86 32.76 -19.56
C ASP A 406 -43.93 31.77 -20.28
N GLU A 407 -44.51 30.80 -20.99
CA GLU A 407 -43.76 29.83 -21.80
C GLU A 407 -42.98 30.53 -22.93
N GLU A 408 -43.41 31.71 -23.39
CA GLU A 408 -42.72 32.47 -24.43
C GLU A 408 -41.34 32.98 -23.98
N ASP A 409 -41.15 33.25 -22.68
CA ASP A 409 -39.87 33.71 -22.14
C ASP A 409 -38.83 32.58 -22.05
N LEU A 410 -39.26 31.34 -21.83
CA LEU A 410 -38.38 30.16 -21.90
C LEU A 410 -37.80 29.97 -23.30
N LEU A 411 -38.62 30.17 -24.34
CA LEU A 411 -38.21 29.96 -25.73
C LEU A 411 -37.14 30.94 -26.21
N LYS A 412 -37.04 32.12 -25.59
CA LYS A 412 -36.02 33.16 -25.86
C LYS A 412 -34.61 32.76 -25.40
N ILE A 413 -34.48 31.71 -24.57
CA ILE A 413 -33.20 31.25 -24.04
C ILE A 413 -32.49 30.41 -25.11
N GLU A 414 -31.47 30.97 -25.78
CA GLU A 414 -30.77 30.28 -26.88
C GLU A 414 -29.74 29.24 -26.43
N LYS A 415 -29.18 29.37 -25.23
CA LYS A 415 -28.10 28.52 -24.71
C LYS A 415 -28.20 28.33 -23.19
N PRO A 416 -27.63 27.25 -22.61
CA PRO A 416 -27.68 27.00 -21.17
C PRO A 416 -27.16 28.15 -20.31
N ASN A 417 -26.05 28.76 -20.73
CA ASN A 417 -25.41 29.87 -20.01
C ASN A 417 -26.23 31.17 -19.95
N CYS A 418 -27.33 31.26 -20.71
CA CYS A 418 -28.27 32.38 -20.65
C CYS A 418 -29.24 32.28 -19.46
N ILE A 419 -29.30 31.15 -18.76
CA ILE A 419 -30.14 30.95 -17.57
C ILE A 419 -29.48 31.64 -16.37
N LEU A 420 -30.17 32.62 -15.78
CA LEU A 420 -29.69 33.37 -14.63
C LEU A 420 -30.12 32.70 -13.31
N LEU A 421 -29.14 32.08 -12.63
CA LEU A 421 -29.34 31.48 -11.31
C LEU A 421 -29.58 32.54 -10.22
N ASN A 422 -30.23 32.11 -9.14
CA ASN A 422 -30.46 32.97 -7.98
C ASN A 422 -29.12 33.38 -7.32
N GLU A 423 -29.04 34.60 -6.81
CA GLU A 423 -27.86 35.15 -6.10
C GLU A 423 -27.47 34.25 -4.92
N GLU A 424 -28.45 33.66 -4.25
CA GLU A 424 -28.22 32.71 -3.16
C GLU A 424 -27.61 31.38 -3.64
N VAL A 425 -27.92 30.93 -4.86
CA VAL A 425 -27.38 29.69 -5.46
C VAL A 425 -25.90 29.86 -5.79
N ASP A 426 -25.49 31.04 -6.25
CA ASP A 426 -24.08 31.37 -6.52
C ASP A 426 -23.19 31.21 -5.26
N THR A 427 -23.77 31.21 -4.04
CA THR A 427 -23.00 31.05 -2.79
C THR A 427 -22.60 29.61 -2.48
N PHE A 428 -23.24 28.61 -3.10
CA PHE A 428 -22.99 27.20 -2.82
C PHE A 428 -22.86 26.32 -4.07
N GLU A 429 -23.09 26.82 -5.28
CA GLU A 429 -22.87 26.05 -6.52
C GLU A 429 -21.44 25.50 -6.62
N GLY A 430 -21.30 24.24 -7.02
CA GLY A 430 -20.01 23.53 -7.13
C GLY A 430 -19.26 23.35 -5.82
N SER A 431 -19.84 23.75 -4.68
CA SER A 431 -19.23 23.58 -3.36
C SER A 431 -19.55 22.20 -2.77
N THR A 432 -18.78 21.83 -1.75
CA THR A 432 -19.02 20.63 -0.94
C THR A 432 -19.21 21.04 0.51
N ALA A 433 -20.32 20.63 1.12
CA ALA A 433 -20.56 20.80 2.56
C ALA A 433 -20.17 19.53 3.32
N TYR A 434 -19.48 19.71 4.44
CA TYR A 434 -18.98 18.62 5.28
C TYR A 434 -19.61 18.68 6.67
N PHE A 435 -20.00 17.53 7.20
CA PHE A 435 -20.56 17.37 8.54
C PHE A 435 -19.85 16.23 9.26
N MET A 436 -19.37 16.46 10.48
CA MET A 436 -18.53 15.49 11.18
C MET A 436 -18.89 15.33 12.66
N GLY A 437 -18.97 14.07 13.09
CA GLY A 437 -19.05 13.70 14.49
C GLY A 437 -17.79 14.06 15.26
N LEU A 438 -17.92 14.35 16.56
CA LEU A 438 -16.77 14.63 17.43
C LEU A 438 -16.12 13.35 17.98
N GLY A 439 -16.72 12.20 17.75
CA GLY A 439 -16.22 10.93 18.23
C GLY A 439 -16.47 10.70 19.72
N LYS A 440 -17.07 11.63 20.46
CA LYS A 440 -17.24 11.50 21.92
C LYS A 440 -18.38 10.59 22.33
N ASN A 441 -19.44 10.55 21.52
CA ASN A 441 -20.65 9.80 21.81
C ASN A 441 -21.31 9.39 20.49
N ALA A 442 -21.42 8.09 20.23
CA ALA A 442 -21.94 7.60 18.94
C ALA A 442 -23.41 7.99 18.74
N THR A 443 -24.17 8.08 19.83
CA THR A 443 -25.57 8.51 19.80
C THR A 443 -25.67 9.98 19.39
N GLU A 444 -24.92 10.87 20.03
CA GLU A 444 -24.95 12.31 19.72
C GLU A 444 -24.50 12.60 18.28
N ASP A 445 -23.41 11.97 17.85
CA ASP A 445 -22.88 12.16 16.50
C ASP A 445 -23.85 11.63 15.43
N ARG A 446 -24.43 10.43 15.64
CA ARG A 446 -25.45 9.89 14.73
C ARG A 446 -26.67 10.80 14.66
N LEU A 447 -27.15 11.27 15.82
CA LEU A 447 -28.30 12.16 15.93
C LEU A 447 -28.06 13.48 15.18
N PHE A 448 -26.87 14.05 15.30
CA PHE A 448 -26.45 15.22 14.54
C PHE A 448 -26.49 14.96 13.02
N ILE A 449 -25.86 13.89 12.54
CA ILE A 449 -25.89 13.53 11.12
C ILE A 449 -27.31 13.26 10.64
N ARG A 450 -28.15 12.57 11.42
CA ARG A 450 -29.56 12.32 11.11
C ARG A 450 -30.34 13.61 10.93
N GLU A 451 -30.15 14.59 11.82
CA GLU A 451 -30.85 15.89 11.69
C GLU A 451 -30.35 16.69 10.50
N LYS A 452 -29.04 16.73 10.24
CA LYS A 452 -28.49 17.40 9.04
C LYS A 452 -28.99 16.74 7.76
N LEU A 453 -28.97 15.41 7.70
CA LEU A 453 -29.53 14.65 6.59
C LEU A 453 -31.02 14.96 6.40
N ARG A 454 -31.78 15.07 7.50
CA ARG A 454 -33.19 15.46 7.47
C ARG A 454 -33.38 16.90 6.99
N GLU A 455 -32.55 17.86 7.39
CA GLU A 455 -32.57 19.24 6.91
C GLU A 455 -32.35 19.30 5.38
N ILE A 456 -31.41 18.53 4.84
CA ILE A 456 -31.09 18.52 3.39
C ILE A 456 -32.04 17.66 2.54
N ILE A 457 -32.80 16.75 3.14
CA ILE A 457 -33.72 15.89 2.37
C ILE A 457 -35.18 16.31 2.56
N THR A 458 -35.48 17.06 3.63
CA THR A 458 -36.84 17.46 3.97
C THR A 458 -36.92 18.94 4.32
N LEU A 459 -38.02 19.61 3.94
CA LEU A 459 -38.36 20.95 4.42
C LEU A 459 -38.93 20.94 5.86
N THR A 460 -38.72 19.86 6.63
CA THR A 460 -39.24 19.78 8.00
C THR A 460 -38.23 20.33 9.00
N ASN A 461 -38.72 21.03 10.03
CA ASN A 461 -37.91 21.66 11.09
C ASN A 461 -37.02 22.85 10.65
N VAL A 462 -37.31 23.44 9.48
CA VAL A 462 -36.64 24.67 8.99
C VAL A 462 -37.43 25.89 9.48
N SER A 463 -36.74 26.97 9.86
CA SER A 463 -37.39 28.24 10.19
C SER A 463 -37.99 28.89 8.93
N ALA A 464 -39.08 29.64 9.07
CA ALA A 464 -39.74 30.30 7.94
C ALA A 464 -38.80 31.23 7.15
N ASP A 465 -37.81 31.83 7.84
CA ASP A 465 -36.83 32.74 7.26
C ASP A 465 -35.76 32.02 6.40
N GLN A 466 -35.54 30.71 6.62
CA GLN A 466 -34.54 29.90 5.90
C GLN A 466 -35.16 28.90 4.91
N GLU A 467 -36.49 28.82 4.86
CA GLU A 467 -37.22 27.83 4.06
C GLU A 467 -36.87 27.92 2.56
N LYS A 468 -36.80 29.14 2.01
CA LYS A 468 -36.45 29.37 0.59
C LYS A 468 -35.03 28.97 0.25
N LEU A 469 -34.05 29.40 1.06
CA LEU A 469 -32.65 29.03 0.87
C LEU A 469 -32.46 27.52 0.96
N GLN A 470 -33.15 26.87 1.89
CA GLN A 470 -33.09 25.41 2.04
C GLN A 470 -33.74 24.70 0.84
N GLU A 471 -34.87 25.22 0.33
CA GLU A 471 -35.48 24.70 -0.90
C GLU A 471 -34.53 24.77 -2.10
N MET A 472 -33.78 25.87 -2.25
CA MET A 472 -32.74 26.00 -3.28
C MET A 472 -31.60 25.01 -3.08
N LYS A 473 -31.10 24.85 -1.85
CA LYS A 473 -30.05 23.86 -1.55
C LYS A 473 -30.48 22.44 -1.90
N ILE A 474 -31.70 22.04 -1.51
CA ILE A 474 -32.28 20.72 -1.81
C ILE A 474 -32.34 20.50 -3.32
N ALA A 475 -32.78 21.51 -4.09
CA ALA A 475 -32.93 21.42 -5.54
C ALA A 475 -31.60 21.33 -6.30
N ALA A 476 -30.50 21.76 -5.69
CA ALA A 476 -29.16 21.79 -6.29
C ALA A 476 -28.22 20.67 -5.80
N VAL A 477 -28.70 19.76 -4.94
CA VAL A 477 -27.89 18.63 -4.47
C VAL A 477 -27.55 17.72 -5.64
N LYS A 478 -26.27 17.45 -5.83
CA LYS A 478 -25.74 16.45 -6.77
C LYS A 478 -25.64 15.09 -6.11
N GLU A 479 -25.05 15.03 -4.91
CA GLU A 479 -24.78 13.77 -4.23
C GLU A 479 -24.74 13.94 -2.70
N ILE A 480 -25.25 12.93 -1.99
CA ILE A 480 -25.15 12.81 -0.54
C ILE A 480 -24.44 11.50 -0.21
N VAL A 481 -23.31 11.60 0.51
CA VAL A 481 -22.56 10.45 1.01
C VAL A 481 -22.54 10.51 2.53
N VAL A 482 -23.06 9.47 3.18
CA VAL A 482 -23.05 9.32 4.63
C VAL A 482 -22.16 8.14 4.99
N PHE A 483 -21.20 8.39 5.86
CA PHE A 483 -20.37 7.33 6.43
C PHE A 483 -20.85 7.03 7.85
N ALA A 484 -21.08 5.75 8.12
CA ALA A 484 -21.61 5.29 9.40
C ALA A 484 -20.80 4.10 9.96
N PRO A 485 -20.50 4.08 11.27
CA PRO A 485 -19.86 2.97 11.97
C PRO A 485 -20.84 1.81 12.12
N CYS A 486 -20.88 0.98 11.08
CA CYS A 486 -21.88 -0.05 10.91
C CYS A 486 -21.31 -1.28 10.21
N LYS A 487 -21.41 -2.45 10.85
CA LYS A 487 -20.86 -3.71 10.33
C LYS A 487 -21.55 -4.22 9.09
N LEU A 488 -22.77 -3.79 8.80
CA LEU A 488 -23.40 -4.07 7.51
C LEU A 488 -22.57 -3.51 6.33
N LEU A 489 -21.91 -2.37 6.56
CA LEU A 489 -21.11 -1.63 5.57
C LEU A 489 -19.63 -2.05 5.55
N CYS A 490 -19.18 -2.87 6.51
CA CYS A 490 -17.80 -3.37 6.56
C CYS A 490 -17.42 -4.14 5.29
N GLY A 491 -16.12 -4.10 4.97
CA GLY A 491 -15.58 -4.64 3.72
C GLY A 491 -15.71 -3.68 2.53
N GLU A 492 -15.88 -2.38 2.78
CA GLU A 492 -15.99 -1.34 1.74
C GLU A 492 -17.23 -1.52 0.84
N LYS A 493 -18.35 -1.94 1.44
CA LYS A 493 -19.65 -2.06 0.75
C LYS A 493 -20.30 -0.68 0.66
N GLU A 494 -20.85 -0.36 -0.50
CA GLU A 494 -21.69 0.81 -0.70
C GLU A 494 -23.15 0.39 -0.83
N LEU A 495 -24.00 0.85 0.09
CA LEU A 495 -25.46 0.70 -0.01
C LEU A 495 -26.05 2.02 -0.49
N ILE A 496 -26.82 1.99 -1.57
CA ILE A 496 -27.37 3.19 -2.19
C ILE A 496 -28.88 3.18 -2.02
N GLU A 497 -29.40 4.07 -1.18
CA GLU A 497 -30.84 4.29 -1.07
C GLU A 497 -31.31 5.13 -2.27
N MET A 498 -32.09 4.51 -3.13
CA MET A 498 -32.68 5.22 -4.26
C MET A 498 -33.86 6.07 -3.84
N PRO A 499 -34.05 7.24 -4.46
CA PRO A 499 -35.21 8.08 -4.24
C PRO A 499 -36.49 7.33 -4.59
N GLY A 500 -37.58 7.89 -4.08
CA GLY A 500 -38.90 7.42 -4.48
C GLY A 500 -39.23 7.73 -5.94
N THR A 501 -40.12 6.94 -6.55
CA THR A 501 -40.64 7.10 -7.91
C THR A 501 -42.02 7.78 -7.93
N ASP A 502 -42.33 8.64 -6.95
CA ASP A 502 -43.55 9.44 -7.04
C ASP A 502 -43.46 10.49 -8.13
N GLU A 503 -44.62 11.04 -8.48
CA GLU A 503 -44.80 12.14 -9.42
C GLU A 503 -44.13 13.45 -8.98
N SER A 504 -43.35 13.47 -7.87
CA SER A 504 -42.86 14.70 -7.26
C SER A 504 -41.47 15.16 -7.73
N ASP A 505 -40.61 14.26 -8.21
CA ASP A 505 -39.36 14.61 -8.91
C ASP A 505 -38.93 13.58 -9.99
N PRO A 506 -39.52 13.66 -11.19
CA PRO A 506 -39.13 12.91 -12.39
C PRO A 506 -37.64 12.95 -12.80
N LEU A 507 -36.82 13.90 -12.33
CA LEU A 507 -35.38 13.90 -12.58
C LEU A 507 -34.68 12.74 -11.84
N ALA A 508 -35.25 12.30 -10.71
CA ALA A 508 -34.77 11.17 -9.95
C ALA A 508 -34.73 9.87 -10.77
N LEU A 509 -35.58 9.74 -11.80
CA LEU A 509 -35.63 8.57 -12.69
C LEU A 509 -34.36 8.44 -13.55
N HIS A 510 -33.82 9.56 -14.03
CA HIS A 510 -32.57 9.59 -14.78
C HIS A 510 -31.39 9.20 -13.89
N ASP A 511 -31.34 9.73 -12.67
CA ASP A 511 -30.30 9.40 -11.68
C ASP A 511 -30.35 7.92 -11.26
N ILE A 512 -31.56 7.37 -11.05
CA ILE A 512 -31.74 5.93 -10.79
C ILE A 512 -31.17 5.10 -11.95
N GLY A 513 -31.47 5.47 -13.21
CA GLY A 513 -30.96 4.78 -14.39
C GLY A 513 -29.44 4.81 -14.47
N ASN A 514 -28.82 5.97 -14.22
CA ASN A 514 -27.37 6.12 -14.22
C ASN A 514 -26.70 5.30 -13.12
N ILE A 515 -27.23 5.31 -11.90
CA ILE A 515 -26.63 4.54 -10.82
C ILE A 515 -26.83 3.04 -11.02
N LEU A 516 -27.98 2.61 -11.53
CA LEU A 516 -28.17 1.22 -11.94
C LEU A 516 -27.17 0.79 -13.01
N ASN A 517 -26.71 1.70 -13.87
CA ASN A 517 -25.70 1.35 -14.86
C ASN A 517 -24.31 1.07 -14.26
N GLU A 518 -24.03 1.58 -13.06
CA GLU A 518 -22.78 1.36 -12.32
C GLU A 518 -22.90 0.29 -11.21
N ALA A 519 -24.13 -0.07 -10.83
CA ALA A 519 -24.39 -1.00 -9.76
C ALA A 519 -24.09 -2.45 -10.16
N ASN A 520 -23.64 -3.24 -9.19
CA ASN A 520 -23.48 -4.68 -9.35
C ASN A 520 -24.47 -5.49 -8.49
N GLY A 521 -25.15 -4.84 -7.54
CA GLY A 521 -26.25 -5.44 -6.79
C GLY A 521 -27.50 -4.58 -6.80
N THR A 522 -28.68 -5.22 -6.78
CA THR A 522 -29.98 -4.55 -6.62
C THR A 522 -30.87 -5.33 -5.66
N LEU A 523 -31.37 -4.63 -4.62
CA LEU A 523 -32.39 -5.08 -3.70
C LEU A 523 -33.74 -4.47 -4.07
N LEU A 524 -34.71 -5.31 -4.43
CA LEU A 524 -36.06 -4.90 -4.81
C LEU A 524 -37.06 -5.24 -3.72
N LEU A 525 -37.65 -4.24 -3.06
CA LEU A 525 -38.74 -4.49 -2.12
C LEU A 525 -40.04 -4.82 -2.88
N SER A 526 -40.59 -6.01 -2.65
CA SER A 526 -41.74 -6.60 -3.36
C SER A 526 -42.71 -7.26 -2.38
N ASP A 527 -44.01 -7.00 -2.52
CA ASP A 527 -45.06 -7.64 -1.68
C ASP A 527 -45.44 -9.05 -2.17
N SER A 528 -44.71 -9.58 -3.18
CA SER A 528 -44.90 -10.78 -4.01
C SER A 528 -45.41 -10.50 -5.43
N SER A 529 -44.99 -11.33 -6.39
CA SER A 529 -45.35 -11.33 -7.83
C SER A 529 -44.85 -10.19 -8.71
N PHE A 530 -43.60 -9.69 -8.52
CA PHE A 530 -43.04 -8.56 -9.30
C PHE A 530 -44.07 -7.45 -9.58
N ASN A 531 -44.97 -7.22 -8.62
CA ASN A 531 -45.99 -6.18 -8.69
C ASN A 531 -45.34 -4.88 -8.21
N ILE A 532 -44.26 -4.50 -8.90
CA ILE A 532 -43.83 -3.12 -8.97
C ILE A 532 -44.97 -2.39 -9.69
N GLY A 533 -45.88 -1.79 -8.92
CA GLY A 533 -47.12 -1.18 -9.42
C GLY A 533 -46.88 0.04 -10.32
N GLU A 534 -45.67 0.59 -10.31
CA GLU A 534 -45.27 1.73 -11.14
C GLU A 534 -44.56 1.23 -12.40
N ALA A 535 -45.11 1.60 -13.56
CA ALA A 535 -44.52 1.32 -14.86
C ALA A 535 -43.08 1.88 -14.96
N ASP A 536 -42.82 3.01 -14.32
CA ASP A 536 -41.56 3.75 -14.44
C ASP A 536 -40.35 2.96 -13.88
N VAL A 537 -40.47 2.36 -12.68
CA VAL A 537 -39.42 1.50 -12.10
C VAL A 537 -39.17 0.26 -12.97
N LYS A 538 -40.24 -0.31 -13.54
CA LYS A 538 -40.14 -1.47 -14.43
C LYS A 538 -39.40 -1.11 -15.71
N THR A 539 -39.73 0.02 -16.33
CA THR A 539 -39.07 0.55 -17.52
C THR A 539 -37.59 0.81 -17.25
N ILE A 540 -37.26 1.53 -16.18
CA ILE A 540 -35.86 1.84 -15.84
C ILE A 540 -35.05 0.58 -15.57
N LEU A 541 -35.60 -0.37 -14.81
CA LEU A 541 -34.90 -1.63 -14.55
C LEU A 541 -34.71 -2.44 -15.84
N ARG A 542 -35.73 -2.49 -16.71
CA ARG A 542 -35.68 -3.18 -18.01
C ARG A 542 -34.60 -2.60 -18.91
N ASP A 543 -34.49 -1.28 -18.92
CA ASP A 543 -33.61 -0.53 -19.83
C ASP A 543 -32.20 -0.34 -19.22
N SER A 544 -32.00 -0.69 -17.94
CA SER A 544 -30.70 -0.57 -17.24
C SER A 544 -29.64 -1.56 -17.73
N LYS A 545 -28.37 -1.11 -17.73
CA LYS A 545 -27.21 -1.98 -17.97
C LYS A 545 -27.07 -3.06 -16.90
N PHE A 546 -27.44 -2.78 -15.65
CA PHE A 546 -27.42 -3.77 -14.58
C PHE A 546 -28.22 -5.02 -14.93
N LEU A 547 -29.48 -4.88 -15.34
CA LEU A 547 -30.31 -6.06 -15.63
C LEU A 547 -29.77 -6.81 -16.85
N HIS A 548 -29.27 -6.10 -17.87
CA HIS A 548 -28.62 -6.72 -19.01
C HIS A 548 -27.38 -7.53 -18.62
N ASN A 549 -26.52 -6.96 -17.78
CA ASN A 549 -25.30 -7.60 -17.31
C ASN A 549 -25.60 -8.77 -16.35
N PHE A 550 -26.60 -8.65 -15.48
CA PHE A 550 -27.07 -9.75 -14.63
C PHE A 550 -27.53 -10.96 -15.45
N ILE A 551 -28.25 -10.74 -16.56
CA ILE A 551 -28.67 -11.84 -17.43
C ILE A 551 -27.48 -12.49 -18.14
N LYS A 552 -26.47 -11.68 -18.52
CA LYS A 552 -25.27 -12.15 -19.23
C LYS A 552 -24.29 -12.89 -18.31
N SER A 553 -24.09 -12.37 -17.10
CA SER A 553 -23.11 -12.83 -16.10
C SER A 553 -23.75 -12.89 -14.69
N PRO A 554 -24.71 -13.81 -14.45
CA PRO A 554 -25.49 -13.83 -13.21
C PRO A 554 -24.69 -14.17 -11.94
N GLU A 555 -23.43 -14.57 -12.06
CA GLU A 555 -22.54 -14.87 -10.94
C GLU A 555 -21.78 -13.63 -10.43
N GLU A 556 -21.67 -12.59 -11.26
CA GLU A 556 -20.97 -11.32 -10.93
C GLU A 556 -21.94 -10.23 -10.42
N TYR A 557 -23.25 -10.47 -10.51
CA TYR A 557 -24.30 -9.52 -10.18
C TYR A 557 -25.32 -10.14 -9.23
N MET A 558 -25.83 -9.34 -8.28
CA MET A 558 -26.86 -9.80 -7.34
C MET A 558 -28.20 -9.13 -7.60
N LEU A 559 -29.23 -9.93 -7.87
CA LEU A 559 -30.62 -9.49 -7.83
C LEU A 559 -31.34 -10.19 -6.67
N MET A 560 -31.83 -9.42 -5.70
CA MET A 560 -32.56 -9.96 -4.56
C MET A 560 -33.88 -9.24 -4.33
N PHE A 561 -34.96 -10.01 -4.23
CA PHE A 561 -36.28 -9.53 -3.86
C PHE A 561 -36.50 -9.69 -2.35
N ILE A 562 -36.98 -8.63 -1.72
CA ILE A 562 -37.24 -8.59 -0.28
C ILE A 562 -38.73 -8.32 -0.05
N SER A 563 -39.40 -9.18 0.71
CA SER A 563 -40.80 -9.02 1.09
C SER A 563 -40.93 -8.78 2.59
N TYR A 564 -41.53 -7.65 2.98
CA TYR A 564 -41.71 -7.26 4.38
C TYR A 564 -43.17 -7.46 4.80
N GLN A 565 -43.43 -8.47 5.63
CA GLN A 565 -44.80 -8.90 5.97
C GLN A 565 -45.43 -8.13 7.14
N GLU A 566 -44.63 -7.57 8.06
CA GLU A 566 -45.14 -6.87 9.26
C GLU A 566 -45.80 -5.52 8.93
N LYS A 567 -45.89 -5.15 7.64
CA LYS A 567 -46.72 -4.06 7.14
C LYS A 567 -48.23 -4.37 7.21
N ASN A 568 -48.61 -5.65 7.18
CA ASN A 568 -50.01 -6.06 7.30
C ASN A 568 -50.46 -5.95 8.76
N LYS A 569 -51.43 -5.06 9.02
CA LYS A 569 -51.89 -4.70 10.39
C LYS A 569 -52.43 -5.87 11.21
N ASP A 570 -52.79 -6.96 10.57
CA ASP A 570 -53.35 -8.16 11.20
C ASP A 570 -52.26 -9.15 11.65
N LEU A 571 -51.01 -8.94 11.23
CA LEU A 571 -49.87 -9.80 11.57
C LEU A 571 -49.06 -9.16 12.70
N HIS A 572 -49.39 -9.54 13.94
CA HIS A 572 -48.61 -9.21 15.13
C HIS A 572 -47.96 -10.47 15.67
N PHE A 573 -46.64 -10.45 15.90
CA PHE A 573 -45.88 -11.61 16.35
C PHE A 573 -45.57 -11.54 17.85
N THR A 574 -45.71 -12.67 18.55
CA THR A 574 -45.31 -12.85 19.95
C THR A 574 -44.08 -13.76 20.06
N LYS A 575 -43.44 -13.79 21.24
CA LYS A 575 -42.21 -14.58 21.46
C LYS A 575 -42.45 -16.08 21.32
N GLU A 576 -43.67 -16.53 21.55
CA GLU A 576 -44.11 -17.93 21.53
C GLU A 576 -44.44 -18.42 20.12
N ASP A 577 -44.53 -17.52 19.15
CA ASP A 577 -44.80 -17.88 17.76
C ASP A 577 -43.68 -18.75 17.20
N LYS A 578 -44.07 -19.86 16.58
CA LYS A 578 -43.16 -20.76 15.87
C LYS A 578 -43.18 -20.43 14.38
N ILE A 579 -42.27 -19.56 13.96
CA ILE A 579 -42.21 -19.11 12.55
C ILE A 579 -42.06 -20.30 11.58
N MET A 580 -41.34 -21.35 11.98
CA MET A 580 -41.12 -22.56 11.18
C MET A 580 -42.42 -23.26 10.77
N ASP A 581 -43.46 -23.18 11.60
CA ASP A 581 -44.74 -23.86 11.41
C ASP A 581 -45.75 -23.01 10.63
N MET A 582 -45.40 -21.75 10.31
CA MET A 582 -46.28 -20.83 9.58
C MET A 582 -46.19 -21.05 8.06
N GLU A 583 -47.28 -20.79 7.33
CA GLU A 583 -47.35 -20.94 5.86
C GLU A 583 -46.25 -20.16 5.12
N PHE A 584 -45.69 -19.11 5.72
CA PHE A 584 -44.67 -18.22 5.14
C PHE A 584 -43.34 -18.89 4.77
N VAL A 585 -42.88 -19.92 5.49
CA VAL A 585 -41.64 -20.65 5.14
C VAL A 585 -41.79 -21.38 3.79
N ASN A 586 -43.02 -21.78 3.45
CA ASN A 586 -43.35 -22.36 2.16
C ASN A 586 -43.69 -21.29 1.09
N GLU A 587 -44.05 -20.06 1.50
CA GLU A 587 -44.34 -18.96 0.56
C GLU A 587 -43.11 -18.49 -0.19
N GLU A 588 -41.91 -18.56 0.39
CA GLU A 588 -40.71 -18.02 -0.25
C GLU A 588 -40.42 -18.68 -1.60
N LYS A 589 -40.62 -20.01 -1.71
CA LYS A 589 -40.51 -20.75 -2.98
C LYS A 589 -41.55 -20.28 -3.99
N LYS A 590 -42.81 -20.12 -3.56
CA LYS A 590 -43.91 -19.63 -4.42
C LYS A 590 -43.65 -18.20 -4.89
N LYS A 591 -43.14 -17.33 -4.00
CA LYS A 591 -42.78 -15.93 -4.32
C LYS A 591 -41.66 -15.87 -5.33
N ARG A 592 -40.61 -16.68 -5.14
CA ARG A 592 -39.49 -16.80 -6.09
C ARG A 592 -39.96 -17.19 -7.49
N GLU A 593 -40.82 -18.20 -7.61
CA GLU A 593 -41.40 -18.61 -8.90
C GLU A 593 -42.18 -17.46 -9.54
N GLY A 594 -43.00 -16.76 -8.76
CA GLY A 594 -43.75 -15.59 -9.23
C GLY A 594 -42.87 -14.40 -9.63
N GLU A 595 -41.73 -14.20 -8.97
CA GLU A 595 -40.74 -13.16 -9.30
C GLU A 595 -39.99 -13.48 -10.59
N ILE A 596 -39.59 -14.74 -10.80
CA ILE A 596 -38.99 -15.21 -12.04
C ILE A 596 -39.97 -15.01 -13.20
N GLN A 597 -41.23 -15.44 -13.06
CA GLN A 597 -42.27 -15.21 -14.07
C GLN A 597 -42.54 -13.72 -14.30
N GLY A 598 -42.37 -12.88 -13.27
CA GLY A 598 -42.47 -11.43 -13.38
C GLY A 598 -41.35 -10.82 -14.20
N LEU A 599 -40.10 -11.26 -13.97
CA LEU A 599 -38.93 -10.84 -14.74
C LEU A 599 -39.00 -11.31 -16.20
N GLU A 600 -39.42 -12.55 -16.44
CA GLU A 600 -39.62 -13.08 -17.80
C GLU A 600 -40.66 -12.26 -18.58
N ARG A 601 -41.74 -11.86 -17.91
CA ARG A 601 -42.74 -10.95 -18.50
C ARG A 601 -42.18 -9.55 -18.75
N LEU A 602 -41.37 -9.01 -17.85
CA LEU A 602 -40.74 -7.69 -18.03
C LEU A 602 -39.81 -7.65 -19.25
N LEU A 603 -39.06 -8.74 -19.45
CA LEU A 603 -38.05 -8.88 -20.50
C LEU A 603 -38.61 -9.45 -21.81
N GLU A 604 -39.88 -9.83 -21.82
CA GLU A 604 -40.56 -10.50 -22.94
C GLU A 604 -39.80 -11.74 -23.44
N LYS A 605 -39.09 -12.45 -22.54
CA LYS A 605 -38.27 -13.63 -22.86
C LYS A 605 -38.17 -14.58 -21.66
N GLN A 606 -37.98 -15.87 -21.94
CA GLN A 606 -37.65 -16.84 -20.89
C GLN A 606 -36.22 -16.63 -20.38
N LEU A 607 -36.05 -16.76 -19.07
CA LEU A 607 -34.74 -16.63 -18.44
C LEU A 607 -33.98 -17.98 -18.53
N PRO A 608 -32.66 -17.96 -18.83
CA PRO A 608 -31.83 -19.16 -18.71
C PRO A 608 -31.85 -19.74 -17.28
N GLU A 609 -31.73 -21.07 -17.15
CA GLU A 609 -31.80 -21.75 -15.85
C GLU A 609 -30.69 -21.33 -14.87
N ASN A 610 -29.49 -20.99 -15.35
CA ASN A 610 -28.43 -20.42 -14.51
C ASN A 610 -28.84 -19.05 -13.94
N VAL A 611 -29.51 -18.20 -14.72
CA VAL A 611 -30.01 -16.90 -14.25
C VAL A 611 -31.13 -17.08 -13.23
N LYS A 612 -32.08 -17.99 -13.47
CA LYS A 612 -33.16 -18.31 -12.52
C LYS A 612 -32.62 -18.77 -11.16
N LYS A 613 -31.53 -19.55 -11.16
CA LYS A 613 -30.85 -20.01 -9.93
C LYS A 613 -30.23 -18.86 -9.14
N CYS A 614 -29.78 -17.80 -9.81
CA CYS A 614 -29.17 -16.62 -9.18
C CYS A 614 -30.18 -15.55 -8.72
N VAL A 615 -31.47 -15.67 -9.07
CA VAL A 615 -32.52 -14.80 -8.51
C VAL A 615 -32.75 -15.18 -7.04
N ASN A 616 -32.44 -14.24 -6.15
CA ASN A 616 -32.64 -14.39 -4.71
C ASN A 616 -33.98 -13.78 -4.28
N THR A 617 -34.63 -14.45 -3.34
CA THR A 617 -35.87 -13.99 -2.71
C THR A 617 -35.73 -14.16 -1.22
N SER A 618 -36.27 -13.25 -0.42
CA SER A 618 -36.38 -13.40 1.03
C SER A 618 -37.62 -12.73 1.59
N VAL A 619 -38.34 -13.46 2.44
CA VAL A 619 -39.43 -12.92 3.26
C VAL A 619 -38.85 -12.56 4.63
N ILE A 620 -39.02 -11.31 5.07
CA ILE A 620 -38.36 -10.80 6.27
C ILE A 620 -39.32 -10.24 7.33
N PHE A 621 -38.95 -10.45 8.59
CA PHE A 621 -39.63 -9.96 9.80
C PHE A 621 -38.66 -9.12 10.66
N PRO A 622 -38.18 -7.97 10.15
CA PRO A 622 -37.11 -7.20 10.77
C PRO A 622 -37.49 -6.61 12.14
N VAL A 623 -38.75 -6.23 12.37
CA VAL A 623 -39.20 -5.69 13.67
C VAL A 623 -39.25 -6.82 14.70
N PHE A 624 -39.90 -7.94 14.36
CA PHE A 624 -39.91 -9.12 15.23
C PHE A 624 -38.49 -9.58 15.58
N HIS A 625 -37.62 -9.65 14.58
CA HIS A 625 -36.22 -10.00 14.75
C HIS A 625 -35.51 -9.08 15.74
N CYS A 626 -35.60 -7.77 15.54
CA CYS A 626 -35.02 -6.78 16.45
C CYS A 626 -35.58 -6.94 17.87
N SER A 627 -36.90 -7.07 17.99
CA SER A 627 -37.59 -7.19 19.27
C SER A 627 -37.13 -8.42 20.08
N LEU A 628 -36.91 -9.57 19.43
CA LEU A 628 -36.36 -10.77 20.08
C LEU A 628 -34.91 -10.54 20.58
N LEU A 629 -34.11 -9.79 19.82
CA LEU A 629 -32.73 -9.49 20.18
C LEU A 629 -32.58 -8.34 21.20
N MET A 630 -33.65 -7.58 21.46
CA MET A 630 -33.68 -6.50 22.46
C MET A 630 -34.05 -6.96 23.88
N GLN A 631 -34.28 -8.25 24.09
CA GLN A 631 -34.63 -8.78 25.41
C GLN A 631 -33.51 -8.53 26.43
N GLU A 632 -33.87 -8.43 27.72
CA GLU A 632 -32.90 -8.23 28.81
C GLU A 632 -32.21 -9.54 29.19
N GLY A 633 -30.93 -9.50 29.54
CA GLY A 633 -30.12 -10.66 29.91
C GLY A 633 -28.82 -10.83 29.12
N ASP A 634 -28.13 -11.95 29.34
CA ASP A 634 -26.91 -12.34 28.62
C ASP A 634 -27.23 -12.60 27.14
N ALA A 635 -26.49 -11.94 26.25
CA ALA A 635 -26.75 -11.98 24.82
C ALA A 635 -26.68 -13.41 24.23
N THR A 636 -25.80 -14.26 24.75
CA THR A 636 -25.65 -15.65 24.26
C THR A 636 -26.84 -16.51 24.67
N GLU A 637 -27.38 -16.28 25.87
CA GLU A 637 -28.56 -17.01 26.37
C GLU A 637 -29.82 -16.61 25.61
N ILE A 638 -29.98 -15.33 25.30
CA ILE A 638 -31.11 -14.82 24.51
C ILE A 638 -31.08 -15.39 23.08
N VAL A 639 -29.93 -15.33 22.40
CA VAL A 639 -29.81 -15.90 21.05
C VAL A 639 -30.11 -17.39 21.07
N ARG A 640 -29.60 -18.13 22.05
CA ARG A 640 -29.90 -19.56 22.20
C ARG A 640 -31.39 -19.81 22.43
N ALA A 641 -32.05 -19.00 23.25
CA ALA A 641 -33.48 -19.16 23.55
C ALA A 641 -34.35 -18.94 22.31
N PHE A 642 -33.94 -18.05 21.40
CA PHE A 642 -34.72 -17.66 20.22
C PHE A 642 -34.10 -18.13 18.88
N GLU A 643 -33.10 -19.02 18.92
CA GLU A 643 -32.30 -19.42 17.75
C GLU A 643 -33.18 -19.91 16.59
N ASN A 644 -34.15 -20.79 16.89
CA ASN A 644 -35.08 -21.30 15.89
C ASN A 644 -35.90 -20.17 15.23
N ASN A 645 -36.41 -19.21 16.01
CA ASN A 645 -37.19 -18.11 15.44
C ASN A 645 -36.30 -17.21 14.58
N LEU A 646 -35.13 -16.84 15.10
CA LEU A 646 -34.15 -16.00 14.45
C LEU A 646 -33.74 -16.53 13.07
N GLN A 647 -33.48 -17.84 12.96
CA GLN A 647 -33.14 -18.51 11.69
C GLN A 647 -34.22 -18.35 10.60
N HIS A 648 -35.50 -18.26 10.98
CA HIS A 648 -36.62 -18.19 10.03
C HIS A 648 -37.14 -16.78 9.78
N THR A 649 -36.62 -15.76 10.47
CA THR A 649 -37.04 -14.36 10.24
C THR A 649 -36.60 -13.77 8.89
N GLY A 650 -35.74 -14.46 8.13
CA GLY A 650 -35.19 -14.00 6.84
C GLY A 650 -34.13 -12.90 6.91
N VAL A 651 -34.01 -12.16 8.02
CA VAL A 651 -33.05 -11.06 8.18
C VAL A 651 -31.60 -11.52 8.06
N TYR A 652 -31.25 -12.65 8.68
CA TYR A 652 -29.92 -13.26 8.55
C TYR A 652 -29.60 -13.63 7.11
N LYS A 653 -30.58 -14.13 6.35
CA LYS A 653 -30.41 -14.49 4.94
C LYS A 653 -30.05 -13.27 4.10
N VAL A 654 -30.69 -12.13 4.33
CA VAL A 654 -30.35 -10.86 3.65
C VAL A 654 -28.91 -10.45 3.93
N MET A 655 -28.51 -10.42 5.22
CA MET A 655 -27.15 -10.05 5.61
C MET A 655 -26.10 -10.99 5.02
N GLU A 656 -26.37 -12.30 5.02
CA GLU A 656 -25.48 -13.31 4.44
C GLU A 656 -25.38 -13.21 2.92
N THR A 657 -26.51 -13.03 2.22
CA THR A 657 -26.52 -12.90 0.75
C THR A 657 -25.70 -11.69 0.31
N LEU A 658 -25.86 -10.54 1.00
CA LEU A 658 -25.08 -9.34 0.74
C LEU A 658 -23.58 -9.55 0.96
N ASP A 659 -23.20 -10.24 2.04
CA ASP A 659 -21.81 -10.50 2.35
C ASP A 659 -21.15 -11.50 1.40
N GLN A 660 -21.87 -12.58 1.03
CA GLN A 660 -21.42 -13.56 0.05
C GLN A 660 -21.24 -12.93 -1.34
N PHE A 661 -22.16 -12.04 -1.75
CA PHE A 661 -22.07 -11.33 -3.00
C PHE A 661 -20.80 -10.48 -3.07
N GLY A 662 -20.57 -9.63 -2.07
CA GLY A 662 -19.39 -8.77 -2.04
C GLY A 662 -18.07 -9.57 -2.00
N PHE A 663 -18.04 -10.70 -1.28
CA PHE A 663 -16.88 -11.59 -1.30
C PHE A 663 -16.66 -12.26 -2.67
N THR A 664 -17.72 -12.70 -3.35
CA THR A 664 -17.61 -13.36 -4.67
C THR A 664 -16.95 -12.44 -5.69
N ASN A 665 -17.29 -11.15 -5.68
CA ASN A 665 -16.68 -10.15 -6.56
C ASN A 665 -15.22 -9.85 -6.21
N LEU A 666 -14.86 -9.94 -4.92
CA LEU A 666 -13.50 -9.68 -4.46
C LEU A 666 -12.58 -10.90 -4.64
N LYS A 667 -13.13 -12.11 -4.66
CA LYS A 667 -12.36 -13.37 -4.68
C LYS A 667 -11.30 -13.44 -5.80
N PRO A 668 -11.59 -13.08 -7.07
CA PRO A 668 -10.57 -13.08 -8.12
C PRO A 668 -9.35 -12.19 -7.79
N LYS A 669 -9.58 -11.04 -7.14
CA LYS A 669 -8.52 -10.13 -6.71
C LYS A 669 -7.71 -10.68 -5.52
N ILE A 670 -8.34 -11.44 -4.63
CA ILE A 670 -7.64 -12.15 -3.55
C ILE A 670 -6.75 -13.25 -4.13
N ASP A 671 -7.23 -13.98 -5.13
CA ASP A 671 -6.46 -14.98 -5.84
C ASP A 671 -5.26 -14.34 -6.58
N GLU A 672 -5.44 -13.17 -7.19
CA GLU A 672 -4.35 -12.37 -7.77
C GLU A 672 -3.29 -11.98 -6.72
N ALA A 673 -3.71 -11.50 -5.54
CA ALA A 673 -2.78 -11.19 -4.45
C ALA A 673 -2.01 -12.43 -3.96
N LYS A 674 -2.67 -13.58 -3.91
CA LYS A 674 -2.05 -14.86 -3.55
C LYS A 674 -0.99 -15.27 -4.57
N ASP A 675 -1.31 -15.20 -5.85
CA ASP A 675 -0.40 -15.56 -6.94
C ASP A 675 0.84 -14.67 -6.94
N THR A 676 0.68 -13.38 -6.65
CA THR A 676 1.81 -12.45 -6.46
C THR A 676 2.71 -12.84 -5.29
N LEU A 677 2.14 -13.24 -4.15
CA LEU A 677 2.93 -13.73 -3.01
C LEU A 677 3.66 -15.05 -3.34
N ILE A 678 3.02 -15.95 -4.10
CA ILE A 678 3.66 -17.19 -4.58
C ILE A 678 4.84 -16.86 -5.48
N LEU A 679 4.68 -15.95 -6.43
CA LEU A 679 5.74 -15.52 -7.34
C LEU A 679 6.93 -14.92 -6.56
N LEU A 680 6.66 -14.07 -5.55
CA LEU A 680 7.71 -13.55 -4.67
C LEU A 680 8.45 -14.66 -3.94
N LYS A 681 7.72 -15.67 -3.45
CA LYS A 681 8.32 -16.82 -2.77
C LYS A 681 9.20 -17.62 -3.74
N GLU A 682 8.73 -17.89 -4.96
CA GLU A 682 9.51 -18.59 -5.98
C GLU A 682 10.80 -17.84 -6.33
N ARG A 683 10.73 -16.50 -6.45
CA ARG A 683 11.92 -15.64 -6.64
C ARG A 683 12.89 -15.75 -5.45
N ALA A 684 12.38 -15.72 -4.23
CA ALA A 684 13.19 -15.88 -3.01
C ALA A 684 13.86 -17.25 -2.93
N GLU A 685 13.14 -18.33 -3.27
CA GLU A 685 13.69 -19.69 -3.34
C GLU A 685 14.76 -19.83 -4.43
N HIS A 686 14.55 -19.21 -5.59
CA HIS A 686 15.54 -19.16 -6.65
C HIS A 686 16.81 -18.42 -6.21
N TYR A 687 16.66 -17.25 -5.57
CA TYR A 687 17.80 -16.50 -5.05
C TYR A 687 18.54 -17.27 -3.94
N LEU A 688 17.81 -17.95 -3.04
CA LEU A 688 18.39 -18.83 -2.03
C LEU A 688 19.28 -19.92 -2.66
N LYS A 689 18.79 -20.62 -3.68
CA LYS A 689 19.56 -21.65 -4.40
C LYS A 689 20.82 -21.06 -5.05
N MET A 690 20.74 -19.84 -5.58
CA MET A 690 21.88 -19.14 -6.15
C MET A 690 22.90 -18.77 -5.05
N CYS A 691 22.48 -18.22 -3.92
CA CYS A 691 23.35 -17.94 -2.77
C CYS A 691 24.03 -19.23 -2.25
N GLU A 692 23.29 -20.33 -2.14
CA GLU A 692 23.85 -21.64 -1.73
C GLU A 692 24.88 -22.16 -2.72
N ARG A 693 24.56 -22.12 -4.03
CA ARG A 693 25.49 -22.53 -5.09
C ARG A 693 26.79 -21.73 -5.02
N VAL A 694 26.71 -20.41 -4.97
CA VAL A 694 27.90 -19.53 -4.96
C VAL A 694 28.68 -19.64 -3.64
N THR A 695 27.99 -19.81 -2.51
CA THR A 695 28.65 -20.06 -1.21
C THR A 695 29.43 -21.38 -1.23
N ASN A 696 28.81 -22.46 -1.71
CA ASN A 696 29.46 -23.77 -1.82
C ASN A 696 30.66 -23.72 -2.77
N GLN A 697 30.52 -23.08 -3.95
CA GLN A 697 31.62 -22.87 -4.89
C GLN A 697 32.77 -22.04 -4.28
N ALA A 698 32.46 -21.00 -3.51
CA ALA A 698 33.45 -20.16 -2.84
C ALA A 698 34.19 -20.93 -1.73
N GLU A 699 33.48 -21.72 -0.93
CA GLU A 699 34.08 -22.58 0.09
C GLU A 699 34.95 -23.67 -0.51
N GLU A 700 34.49 -24.33 -1.58
CA GLU A 700 35.24 -25.37 -2.27
C GLU A 700 36.52 -24.81 -2.90
N ALA A 701 36.42 -23.66 -3.58
CA ALA A 701 37.59 -22.94 -4.08
C ALA A 701 38.56 -22.56 -2.95
N MET A 702 38.05 -22.12 -1.79
CA MET A 702 38.87 -21.83 -0.61
C MET A 702 39.51 -23.09 -0.01
N ARG A 703 38.82 -24.23 0.00
CA ARG A 703 39.40 -25.52 0.41
C ARG A 703 40.51 -25.93 -0.54
N SER A 704 40.29 -25.85 -1.84
CA SER A 704 41.31 -26.15 -2.86
C SER A 704 42.54 -25.24 -2.75
N LEU A 705 42.35 -23.92 -2.53
CA LEU A 705 43.45 -22.97 -2.28
C LEU A 705 44.17 -23.18 -0.94
N ARG A 706 43.58 -23.92 0.00
CA ARG A 706 44.18 -24.25 1.31
C ARG A 706 44.85 -25.62 1.36
N LYS A 707 44.53 -26.55 0.45
CA LYS A 707 45.19 -27.86 0.37
C LYS A 707 46.69 -27.65 0.13
N ARG A 708 47.54 -28.15 1.05
CA ARG A 708 49.01 -27.98 1.00
C ARG A 708 49.62 -28.42 -0.34
N GLU A 709 49.13 -29.53 -0.90
CA GLU A 709 49.61 -30.15 -2.14
C GLU A 709 49.39 -29.27 -3.39
N LEU A 710 48.38 -28.39 -3.40
CA LEU A 710 48.07 -27.50 -4.52
C LEU A 710 48.56 -26.06 -4.28
N LYS A 711 48.58 -25.62 -3.02
CA LYS A 711 48.90 -24.23 -2.65
C LYS A 711 50.33 -23.83 -2.99
N GLU A 712 51.31 -24.66 -2.67
CA GLU A 712 52.72 -24.37 -2.94
C GLU A 712 53.03 -24.30 -4.44
N PRO A 713 52.70 -25.31 -5.27
CA PRO A 713 52.99 -25.26 -6.70
C PRO A 713 52.18 -24.20 -7.46
N LEU A 714 50.90 -23.95 -7.10
CA LEU A 714 50.10 -22.89 -7.73
C LEU A 714 50.61 -21.50 -7.39
N PHE A 715 50.98 -21.25 -6.12
CA PHE A 715 51.46 -19.93 -5.69
C PHE A 715 52.86 -19.68 -6.22
N GLU A 716 53.72 -20.71 -6.26
CA GLU A 716 55.04 -20.62 -6.86
C GLU A 716 54.94 -20.33 -8.37
N ARG A 717 54.05 -21.02 -9.08
CA ARG A 717 53.81 -20.79 -10.51
C ARG A 717 53.26 -19.39 -10.79
N PHE A 718 52.23 -18.97 -10.05
CA PHE A 718 51.69 -17.61 -10.18
C PHE A 718 52.77 -16.56 -9.90
N SER A 719 53.56 -16.75 -8.83
CA SER A 719 54.61 -15.80 -8.46
C SER A 719 55.70 -15.71 -9.52
N LYS A 720 56.13 -16.85 -10.09
CA LYS A 720 57.10 -16.89 -11.19
C LYS A 720 56.59 -16.19 -12.45
N GLU A 721 55.35 -16.45 -12.86
CA GLU A 721 54.76 -15.82 -14.05
C GLU A 721 54.44 -14.33 -13.81
N HIS A 722 53.98 -13.96 -12.62
CA HIS A 722 53.75 -12.56 -12.25
C HIS A 722 55.06 -11.76 -12.24
N GLU A 723 56.16 -12.36 -11.78
CA GLU A 723 57.47 -11.73 -11.84
C GLU A 723 57.93 -11.49 -13.29
N LYS A 724 57.69 -12.44 -14.21
CA LYS A 724 57.94 -12.23 -15.65
C LYS A 724 57.15 -11.04 -16.21
N ILE A 725 55.88 -10.89 -15.81
CA ILE A 725 55.04 -9.74 -16.21
C ILE A 725 55.65 -8.43 -15.68
N LEU A 726 56.13 -8.42 -14.43
CA LEU A 726 56.79 -7.25 -13.82
C LEU A 726 58.11 -6.90 -14.52
N GLU A 727 58.92 -7.89 -14.88
CA GLU A 727 60.17 -7.70 -15.64
C GLU A 727 59.89 -7.12 -17.03
N ALA A 728 58.93 -7.70 -17.75
CA ALA A 728 58.49 -7.20 -19.06
C ALA A 728 57.96 -5.75 -18.97
N THR A 729 57.19 -5.44 -17.93
CA THR A 729 56.66 -4.09 -17.68
C THR A 729 57.79 -3.11 -17.37
N THR A 730 58.78 -3.51 -16.56
CA THR A 730 59.97 -2.69 -16.27
C THR A 730 60.70 -2.32 -17.57
N TRP A 731 60.88 -3.30 -18.46
CA TRP A 731 61.50 -3.09 -19.76
C TRP A 731 60.68 -2.15 -20.65
N ARG A 732 59.36 -2.37 -20.78
CA ARG A 732 58.45 -1.50 -21.57
C ARG A 732 58.47 -0.05 -21.07
N LEU A 733 58.45 0.14 -19.76
CA LEU A 733 58.53 1.47 -19.15
C LEU A 733 59.89 2.15 -19.47
N ARG A 734 60.99 1.40 -19.41
CA ARG A 734 62.34 1.91 -19.75
C ARG A 734 62.43 2.33 -21.21
N VAL A 735 61.91 1.49 -22.12
CA VAL A 735 61.85 1.79 -23.56
C VAL A 735 61.02 3.05 -23.82
N THR A 736 59.85 3.17 -23.18
CA THR A 736 58.98 4.35 -23.32
C THR A 736 59.69 5.64 -22.90
N ARG A 737 60.41 5.62 -21.76
CA ARG A 737 61.21 6.77 -21.29
C ARG A 737 62.34 7.13 -22.25
N LYS A 738 63.15 6.14 -22.64
CA LYS A 738 64.27 6.35 -23.56
C LYS A 738 63.81 6.85 -24.92
N GLY A 739 62.70 6.32 -25.44
CA GLY A 739 62.11 6.78 -26.70
C GLY A 739 61.67 8.23 -26.64
N PHE A 740 61.04 8.67 -25.54
CA PHE A 740 60.67 10.07 -25.36
C PHE A 740 61.88 11.01 -25.29
N ILE A 741 62.93 10.60 -24.56
CA ILE A 741 64.14 11.41 -24.40
C ILE A 741 64.93 11.50 -25.71
N ASN A 742 65.14 10.38 -26.39
CA ASN A 742 65.92 10.33 -27.62
C ASN A 742 65.15 10.86 -28.84
N GLY A 743 63.83 10.99 -28.74
CA GLY A 743 62.98 11.60 -29.77
C GLY A 743 62.72 13.07 -29.44
N GLN A 744 61.60 13.35 -28.77
CA GLN A 744 61.08 14.72 -28.60
C GLN A 744 62.01 15.64 -27.80
N VAL A 745 62.63 15.14 -26.73
CA VAL A 745 63.55 15.96 -25.92
C VAL A 745 64.81 16.28 -26.72
N ALA A 746 65.40 15.27 -27.38
CA ALA A 746 66.60 15.46 -28.20
C ALA A 746 66.35 16.43 -29.36
N GLU A 747 65.23 16.28 -30.09
CA GLU A 747 64.84 17.19 -31.17
C GLU A 747 64.67 18.64 -30.69
N LEU A 748 64.01 18.83 -29.53
CA LEU A 748 63.82 20.15 -28.94
C LEU A 748 65.15 20.78 -28.51
N LEU A 749 66.03 20.00 -27.87
CA LEU A 749 67.34 20.49 -27.44
C LEU A 749 68.27 20.80 -28.63
N GLN A 750 68.22 20.03 -29.72
CA GLN A 750 68.96 20.35 -30.95
C GLN A 750 68.46 21.66 -31.58
N LYS A 751 67.14 21.87 -31.61
CA LYS A 751 66.53 23.13 -32.05
C LYS A 751 67.01 24.30 -31.18
N TRP A 752 67.01 24.12 -29.86
CA TRP A 752 67.48 25.14 -28.93
C TRP A 752 68.99 25.38 -29.03
N GLY A 753 69.82 24.35 -29.22
CA GLY A 753 71.27 24.50 -29.38
C GLY A 753 71.65 25.33 -30.62
N ARG A 754 70.96 25.09 -31.75
CA ARG A 754 71.11 25.91 -32.96
C ARG A 754 70.71 27.37 -32.71
N GLY A 755 69.51 27.59 -32.15
CA GLY A 755 69.03 28.94 -31.84
C GLY A 755 69.87 29.66 -30.78
N ALA A 756 70.45 28.93 -29.82
CA ALA A 756 71.33 29.48 -28.80
C ALA A 756 72.63 30.01 -29.40
N SER A 757 73.18 29.32 -30.40
CA SER A 757 74.37 29.78 -31.12
C SER A 757 74.12 31.08 -31.89
N GLU A 758 72.95 31.19 -32.53
CA GLU A 758 72.55 32.40 -33.25
C GLU A 758 72.30 33.57 -32.30
N LYS A 759 71.47 33.38 -31.27
CA LYS A 759 71.20 34.39 -30.25
C LYS A 759 72.45 34.80 -29.48
N TRP A 760 73.38 33.87 -29.27
CA TRP A 760 74.66 34.17 -28.63
C TRP A 760 75.48 35.14 -29.49
N LYS A 761 75.58 34.92 -30.81
CA LYS A 761 76.28 35.85 -31.71
C LYS A 761 75.72 37.27 -31.64
N GLU A 762 74.39 37.42 -31.54
CA GLU A 762 73.72 38.73 -31.43
C GLU A 762 73.92 39.43 -30.08
N ASN A 763 74.24 38.67 -29.02
CA ASN A 763 74.33 39.20 -27.66
C ASN A 763 75.75 39.15 -27.08
N LYS A 764 76.70 38.52 -27.77
CA LYS A 764 78.11 38.36 -27.36
C LYS A 764 78.74 39.70 -26.98
N ASP A 765 78.51 40.73 -27.79
CA ASP A 765 79.13 42.06 -27.58
C ASP A 765 78.56 42.81 -26.38
N LYS A 766 77.35 42.45 -25.91
CA LYS A 766 76.72 43.03 -24.71
C LYS A 766 77.32 42.48 -23.41
N VAL A 767 78.10 41.40 -23.49
CA VAL A 767 78.77 40.78 -22.34
C VAL A 767 80.09 41.52 -22.08
N THR A 768 80.11 42.42 -21.11
CA THR A 768 81.28 43.27 -20.80
C THR A 768 81.97 42.94 -19.48
N ASN A 769 81.46 41.97 -18.70
CA ASN A 769 82.11 41.48 -17.47
C ASN A 769 81.98 39.93 -17.35
N LEU A 770 83.07 39.27 -16.93
CA LEU A 770 83.12 37.83 -16.58
C LEU A 770 82.05 37.39 -15.58
N ASN A 771 81.63 38.27 -14.66
CA ASN A 771 80.56 38.01 -13.69
C ASN A 771 79.22 37.62 -14.32
N ILE A 772 78.99 37.89 -15.61
CA ILE A 772 77.81 37.45 -16.35
C ILE A 772 77.77 35.91 -16.45
N PHE A 773 78.93 35.24 -16.45
CA PHE A 773 79.03 33.78 -16.47
C PHE A 773 79.00 33.16 -15.07
N ASN A 774 78.83 33.94 -14.00
CA ASN A 774 78.88 33.41 -12.64
C ASN A 774 77.85 32.26 -12.45
N PRO A 775 78.30 31.04 -12.11
CA PRO A 775 77.44 29.86 -12.03
C PRO A 775 76.38 29.94 -10.92
N TYR A 776 76.57 30.78 -9.90
CA TYR A 776 75.56 31.02 -8.85
C TYR A 776 74.36 31.82 -9.36
N SER A 777 74.52 32.56 -10.47
CA SER A 777 73.41 33.30 -11.11
C SER A 777 72.52 32.40 -11.99
N ASN A 778 72.91 31.14 -12.23
CA ASN A 778 72.21 30.19 -13.11
C ASN A 778 71.92 30.75 -14.52
N GLY A 779 72.77 31.67 -14.99
CA GLY A 779 72.62 32.33 -16.28
C GLY A 779 71.55 33.41 -16.33
N LYS A 780 70.96 33.80 -15.20
CA LYS A 780 69.90 34.83 -15.11
C LYS A 780 70.48 36.17 -14.64
N HIS A 781 71.30 36.80 -15.46
CA HIS A 781 71.87 38.12 -15.15
C HIS A 781 71.01 39.25 -15.78
N PRO A 782 70.80 40.40 -15.11
CA PRO A 782 69.92 41.47 -15.60
C PRO A 782 70.30 42.06 -16.97
N LYS A 783 71.61 42.12 -17.26
CA LYS A 783 72.12 42.68 -18.52
C LYS A 783 72.05 41.70 -19.69
N VAL A 784 72.33 40.41 -19.45
CA VAL A 784 72.31 39.35 -20.46
C VAL A 784 71.87 38.06 -19.77
N ASN A 785 70.72 37.53 -20.17
CA ASN A 785 70.19 36.28 -19.61
C ASN A 785 70.61 35.09 -20.48
N LEU A 786 71.72 34.46 -20.10
CA LEU A 786 72.28 33.28 -20.76
C LEU A 786 71.34 32.08 -20.73
N TYR A 787 70.47 31.95 -19.72
CA TYR A 787 69.45 30.89 -19.70
C TYR A 787 68.45 31.04 -20.85
N ASN A 788 67.98 32.28 -21.10
CA ASN A 788 67.05 32.58 -22.20
C ASN A 788 67.73 32.55 -23.59
N ILE A 789 69.05 32.69 -23.63
CA ILE A 789 69.84 32.50 -24.84
C ILE A 789 69.96 30.99 -25.13
N ALA A 790 70.31 30.20 -24.11
CA ALA A 790 70.54 28.75 -24.23
C ALA A 790 69.25 27.94 -24.48
N TYR A 791 68.13 28.32 -23.86
CA TYR A 791 66.91 27.51 -23.87
C TYR A 791 65.67 28.33 -24.23
N GLY A 792 64.70 27.65 -24.84
CA GLY A 792 63.36 28.16 -25.11
C GLY A 792 62.41 27.96 -23.93
N LYS A 793 61.10 27.94 -24.20
CA LYS A 793 60.11 27.72 -23.14
C LYS A 793 59.86 26.23 -22.93
N SER A 794 59.88 25.80 -21.67
CA SER A 794 59.72 24.40 -21.27
C SER A 794 58.36 23.78 -21.65
N ASP A 795 57.37 24.60 -21.97
CA ASP A 795 56.03 24.20 -22.43
C ASP A 795 55.97 23.80 -23.91
N GLU A 796 57.06 24.01 -24.68
CA GLU A 796 57.22 23.49 -26.05
C GLU A 796 57.25 21.94 -26.11
N LEU A 797 57.48 21.27 -24.98
CA LEU A 797 57.55 19.81 -24.89
C LEU A 797 56.19 19.22 -24.45
N ASP A 798 55.59 18.36 -25.29
CA ASP A 798 54.32 17.70 -24.95
C ASP A 798 54.52 16.51 -24.01
N MET A 799 54.49 16.80 -22.71
CA MET A 799 54.55 15.79 -21.66
C MET A 799 53.32 14.87 -21.63
N ASN A 800 52.18 15.25 -22.21
CA ASN A 800 50.95 14.45 -22.11
C ASN A 800 51.08 13.15 -22.90
N GLN A 801 51.70 13.19 -24.08
CA GLN A 801 51.94 11.99 -24.88
C GLN A 801 52.82 10.96 -24.13
N PHE A 802 53.85 11.43 -23.42
CA PHE A 802 54.68 10.56 -22.57
C PHE A 802 53.89 9.95 -21.41
N LEU A 803 53.03 10.75 -20.76
CA LEU A 803 52.15 10.27 -19.69
C LEU A 803 51.16 9.22 -20.17
N ASP A 804 50.55 9.41 -21.35
CA ASP A 804 49.60 8.47 -21.93
C ASP A 804 50.27 7.16 -22.36
N ASN A 805 51.45 7.24 -22.97
CA ASN A 805 52.24 6.05 -23.30
C ASN A 805 52.63 5.28 -22.04
N THR A 806 53.01 5.99 -20.97
CA THR A 806 53.29 5.39 -19.66
C THR A 806 52.04 4.72 -19.08
N ARG A 807 50.87 5.37 -19.18
CA ARG A 807 49.58 4.82 -18.72
C ARG A 807 49.22 3.55 -19.50
N LYS A 808 49.40 3.52 -20.82
CA LYS A 808 49.16 2.34 -21.67
C LYS A 808 49.98 1.14 -21.22
N VAL A 809 51.27 1.34 -20.89
CA VAL A 809 52.13 0.26 -20.36
C VAL A 809 51.59 -0.29 -19.02
N MET A 810 51.06 0.57 -18.16
CA MET A 810 50.46 0.16 -16.89
C MET A 810 49.11 -0.54 -17.06
N ILE A 811 48.28 -0.11 -18.00
CA ILE A 811 47.02 -0.80 -18.36
C ILE A 811 47.33 -2.20 -18.90
N GLN A 812 48.33 -2.32 -19.79
CA GLN A 812 48.77 -3.63 -20.28
C GLN A 812 49.23 -4.55 -19.14
N TYR A 813 49.95 -4.02 -18.14
CA TYR A 813 50.28 -4.78 -16.95
C TYR A 813 49.03 -5.31 -16.22
N LYS A 814 47.97 -4.50 -16.08
CA LYS A 814 46.69 -4.92 -15.48
C LYS A 814 46.05 -6.04 -16.29
N GLU A 815 45.93 -5.90 -17.60
CA GLU A 815 45.36 -6.92 -18.49
C GLU A 815 46.15 -8.24 -18.42
N ASP A 816 47.49 -8.16 -18.53
CA ASP A 816 48.38 -9.33 -18.46
C ASP A 816 48.23 -10.05 -17.11
N THR A 817 48.09 -9.28 -16.02
CA THR A 817 47.92 -9.79 -14.65
C THR A 817 46.53 -10.40 -14.41
N ILE A 818 45.47 -9.79 -14.92
CA ILE A 818 44.09 -10.31 -14.87
C ILE A 818 44.00 -11.64 -15.63
N LYS A 819 44.61 -11.71 -16.82
CA LYS A 819 44.67 -12.94 -17.62
C LYS A 819 45.43 -14.06 -16.90
N LEU A 820 46.51 -13.73 -16.20
CA LEU A 820 47.23 -14.67 -15.34
C LEU A 820 46.35 -15.17 -14.18
N LEU A 821 45.60 -14.27 -13.53
CA LEU A 821 44.67 -14.66 -12.46
C LEU A 821 43.57 -15.59 -12.98
N LYS A 822 42.94 -15.26 -14.10
CA LYS A 822 41.90 -16.09 -14.73
C LYS A 822 42.38 -17.52 -15.01
N ARG A 823 43.53 -17.65 -15.69
CA ARG A 823 44.16 -18.96 -15.93
C ARG A 823 44.47 -19.72 -14.64
N THR A 824 44.86 -19.00 -13.59
CA THR A 824 45.17 -19.60 -12.28
C THR A 824 43.91 -20.10 -11.58
N LEU A 825 42.77 -19.42 -11.78
CA LEU A 825 41.47 -19.86 -11.30
C LEU A 825 40.92 -21.04 -12.11
N GLU A 826 41.18 -21.13 -13.41
CA GLU A 826 40.80 -22.28 -14.26
C GLU A 826 41.45 -23.60 -13.80
N TYR A 827 42.68 -23.57 -13.27
CA TYR A 827 43.41 -24.74 -12.74
C TYR A 827 42.79 -25.39 -11.48
N THR A 828 41.67 -24.88 -10.99
CA THR A 828 41.01 -25.42 -9.79
C THR A 828 39.78 -26.27 -10.10
N GLU A 829 39.50 -26.57 -11.37
CA GLU A 829 38.54 -27.59 -11.87
C GLU A 829 37.08 -27.51 -11.35
N ILE A 830 36.63 -26.34 -10.89
CA ILE A 830 35.23 -26.12 -10.45
C ILE A 830 34.53 -25.22 -11.48
N ASP A 831 33.25 -25.48 -11.76
CA ASP A 831 32.41 -24.62 -12.60
C ASP A 831 32.11 -23.31 -11.86
N LYS A 832 32.57 -22.16 -12.40
CA LYS A 832 32.91 -20.96 -11.62
C LYS A 832 32.38 -19.64 -12.14
N SER A 833 31.54 -19.61 -13.18
CA SER A 833 31.18 -18.35 -13.89
C SER A 833 30.84 -17.17 -12.97
N ASP A 834 30.02 -17.40 -11.95
CA ASP A 834 29.49 -16.35 -11.08
C ASP A 834 30.50 -15.92 -10.00
N MET A 835 31.26 -16.88 -9.45
CA MET A 835 32.33 -16.59 -8.51
C MET A 835 33.53 -15.91 -9.19
N GLU A 836 33.88 -16.37 -10.39
CA GLU A 836 34.93 -15.79 -11.23
C GLU A 836 34.59 -14.33 -11.52
N ALA A 837 33.35 -14.01 -11.92
CA ALA A 837 32.93 -12.64 -12.19
C ALA A 837 33.17 -11.70 -10.98
N LEU A 838 32.82 -12.17 -9.77
CA LEU A 838 32.98 -11.37 -8.54
C LEU A 838 34.46 -11.23 -8.12
N VAL A 839 35.26 -12.30 -8.23
CA VAL A 839 36.71 -12.26 -7.94
C VAL A 839 37.43 -11.35 -8.92
N MET A 840 37.08 -11.44 -10.21
CA MET A 840 37.69 -10.64 -11.26
C MET A 840 37.37 -9.15 -11.09
N LYS A 841 36.13 -8.79 -10.71
CA LYS A 841 35.75 -7.40 -10.39
C LYS A 841 36.58 -6.81 -9.24
N ALA A 842 36.84 -7.59 -8.20
CA ALA A 842 37.66 -7.13 -7.07
C ALA A 842 39.16 -7.02 -7.42
N ALA A 843 39.67 -7.97 -8.20
CA ALA A 843 41.06 -7.91 -8.69
C ALA A 843 41.28 -6.72 -9.64
N ASP A 844 40.28 -6.40 -10.46
CA ASP A 844 40.29 -5.26 -11.37
C ASP A 844 40.42 -3.93 -10.61
N LEU A 845 39.60 -3.72 -9.58
CA LEU A 845 39.63 -2.55 -8.70
C LEU A 845 40.97 -2.39 -7.96
N GLU A 846 41.52 -3.48 -7.45
CA GLU A 846 42.82 -3.46 -6.74
C GLU A 846 43.98 -3.07 -7.67
N LEU A 847 43.95 -3.58 -8.90
CA LEU A 847 44.94 -3.25 -9.92
C LEU A 847 44.82 -1.80 -10.39
N ASP A 848 43.60 -1.29 -10.55
CA ASP A 848 43.38 0.12 -10.84
C ASP A 848 43.94 1.01 -9.75
N GLU A 849 43.70 0.66 -8.47
CA GLU A 849 44.29 1.43 -7.38
C GLU A 849 45.82 1.38 -7.44
N ALA A 850 46.42 0.22 -7.69
CA ALA A 850 47.86 0.08 -7.82
C ALA A 850 48.43 0.91 -8.99
N ILE A 851 47.78 0.94 -10.15
CA ILE A 851 48.17 1.78 -11.30
C ILE A 851 48.08 3.25 -10.93
N VAL A 852 47.00 3.67 -10.27
CA VAL A 852 46.83 5.04 -9.77
C VAL A 852 47.97 5.40 -8.82
N TRP A 853 48.49 4.46 -8.03
CA TRP A 853 49.65 4.74 -7.17
C TRP A 853 50.96 4.96 -7.94
N TYR A 854 51.18 4.26 -9.05
CA TYR A 854 52.33 4.52 -9.92
C TYR A 854 52.19 5.89 -10.63
N MET A 855 51.01 6.17 -11.18
CA MET A 855 50.69 7.45 -11.83
C MET A 855 50.53 8.62 -10.83
N GLY A 856 50.32 8.33 -9.54
CA GLY A 856 50.28 9.27 -8.40
C GLY A 856 48.87 9.58 -7.85
N LYS A 857 48.74 9.67 -6.51
CA LYS A 857 47.62 10.33 -5.78
C LYS A 857 48.08 11.72 -5.28
N LYS A 858 47.12 12.66 -5.07
CA LYS A 858 47.19 14.12 -4.73
C LYS A 858 48.46 14.75 -4.09
N LYS A 859 49.36 14.02 -3.40
CA LYS A 859 50.57 14.59 -2.75
C LYS A 859 51.88 14.47 -3.56
N MET A 860 51.95 13.59 -4.57
CA MET A 860 53.10 13.49 -5.50
C MET A 860 52.63 12.94 -6.87
N LEU A 861 52.15 13.80 -7.76
CA LEU A 861 51.58 13.40 -9.06
C LEU A 861 52.66 13.11 -10.13
N PHE A 862 52.45 12.08 -10.96
CA PHE A 862 53.21 11.86 -12.21
C PHE A 862 52.48 12.69 -13.27
N ASP A 863 52.61 14.01 -13.19
CA ASP A 863 51.87 14.95 -14.03
C ASP A 863 52.81 15.84 -14.85
N LYS A 864 52.19 16.54 -15.81
CA LYS A 864 52.89 17.45 -16.74
C LYS A 864 53.69 18.50 -15.98
N GLN A 865 53.12 19.09 -14.92
CA GLN A 865 53.77 20.15 -14.15
C GLN A 865 55.06 19.65 -13.49
N ARG A 866 55.05 18.46 -12.86
CA ARG A 866 56.23 17.92 -12.20
C ARG A 866 57.31 17.50 -13.20
N LEU A 867 56.91 16.96 -14.35
CA LEU A 867 57.85 16.63 -15.43
C LEU A 867 58.51 17.88 -16.00
N ILE A 868 57.76 18.97 -16.19
CA ILE A 868 58.30 20.27 -16.61
C ILE A 868 59.28 20.81 -15.57
N GLN A 869 58.93 20.79 -14.28
CA GLN A 869 59.84 21.22 -13.20
C GLN A 869 61.15 20.42 -13.18
N LEU A 870 61.07 19.10 -13.41
CA LEU A 870 62.26 18.25 -13.52
C LEU A 870 63.08 18.57 -14.76
N PHE A 871 62.41 18.86 -15.88
CA PHE A 871 63.06 19.26 -17.12
C PHE A 871 63.79 20.60 -16.95
N GLU A 872 63.13 21.62 -16.42
CA GLU A 872 63.71 22.93 -16.12
C GLU A 872 64.91 22.83 -15.19
N LYS A 873 64.81 22.01 -14.14
CA LYS A 873 65.94 21.75 -13.26
C LYS A 873 67.11 21.14 -14.02
N SER A 874 66.86 20.19 -14.91
CA SER A 874 67.90 19.62 -15.78
C SER A 874 68.54 20.65 -16.70
N LEU A 875 67.77 21.60 -17.26
CA LEU A 875 68.28 22.68 -18.09
C LEU A 875 69.23 23.60 -17.28
N VAL A 876 68.81 24.00 -16.07
CA VAL A 876 69.61 24.83 -15.17
C VAL A 876 70.89 24.11 -14.75
N ASP A 877 70.78 22.87 -14.28
CA ASP A 877 71.92 22.06 -13.86
C ASP A 877 72.90 21.91 -15.03
N CYS A 878 72.41 21.61 -16.24
CA CYS A 878 73.25 21.46 -17.42
C CYS A 878 73.99 22.76 -17.78
N LEU A 879 73.29 23.90 -17.79
CA LEU A 879 73.88 25.19 -18.12
C LEU A 879 74.93 25.60 -17.09
N LYS A 880 74.64 25.40 -15.81
CA LYS A 880 75.55 25.72 -14.72
C LYS A 880 76.86 24.93 -14.84
N TYR A 881 76.75 23.61 -14.89
CA TYR A 881 77.91 22.72 -14.79
C TYR A 881 78.70 22.59 -16.10
N ASN A 882 78.05 22.69 -17.26
CA ASN A 882 78.75 22.50 -18.54
C ASN A 882 79.22 23.80 -19.18
N LEU A 883 78.49 24.91 -19.02
CA LEU A 883 78.80 26.16 -19.71
C LEU A 883 79.30 27.25 -18.76
N LEU A 884 78.55 27.56 -17.70
CA LEU A 884 78.82 28.73 -16.84
C LEU A 884 80.07 28.55 -15.96
N GLU A 885 80.22 27.41 -15.29
CA GLU A 885 81.40 27.14 -14.46
C GLU A 885 82.68 27.22 -15.28
N ASN A 886 82.69 26.63 -16.47
CA ASN A 886 83.84 26.65 -17.37
C ASN A 886 84.13 28.06 -17.90
N ALA A 887 83.10 28.79 -18.37
CA ALA A 887 83.29 30.15 -18.90
C ALA A 887 83.71 31.16 -17.83
N PHE A 888 83.33 30.95 -16.56
CA PHE A 888 83.71 31.83 -15.46
C PHE A 888 85.16 31.62 -14.98
N LEU A 889 85.75 30.45 -15.26
CA LEU A 889 87.14 30.12 -14.90
C LEU A 889 88.17 30.70 -15.88
N GLU A 890 87.74 31.24 -17.01
CA GLU A 890 88.64 31.84 -18.01
C GLU A 890 89.28 33.14 -17.50
N ILE A 891 90.54 33.38 -17.92
CA ILE A 891 91.37 34.48 -17.43
C ILE A 891 90.87 35.83 -17.97
N THR A 892 90.39 35.86 -19.21
CA THR A 892 89.84 37.07 -19.82
C THR A 892 88.41 36.87 -20.31
N ILE A 893 87.68 37.97 -20.44
CA ILE A 893 86.30 37.93 -20.93
C ILE A 893 86.19 37.50 -22.40
N GLU A 894 87.19 37.79 -23.22
CA GLU A 894 87.18 37.39 -24.62
C GLU A 894 87.41 35.88 -24.77
N ASP A 895 88.26 35.27 -23.92
CA ASP A 895 88.44 33.82 -23.86
C ASP A 895 87.13 33.11 -23.44
N ALA A 896 86.46 33.62 -22.39
CA ALA A 896 85.14 33.13 -21.97
C ALA A 896 84.10 33.21 -23.08
N LYS A 897 84.06 34.32 -23.82
CA LYS A 897 83.15 34.50 -24.95
C LYS A 897 83.48 33.54 -26.10
N GLU A 898 84.75 33.30 -26.38
CA GLU A 898 85.18 32.36 -27.43
C GLU A 898 84.81 30.92 -27.07
N MET A 899 85.01 30.51 -25.81
CA MET A 899 84.60 29.21 -25.29
C MET A 899 83.09 29.00 -25.46
N VAL A 900 82.27 29.96 -25.01
CA VAL A 900 80.81 29.88 -25.16
C VAL A 900 80.42 29.84 -26.64
N THR A 901 81.10 30.58 -27.52
CA THR A 901 80.86 30.53 -28.97
C THR A 901 81.10 29.14 -29.54
N LYS A 902 82.11 28.42 -29.05
CA LYS A 902 82.46 27.06 -29.51
C LYS A 902 81.53 25.99 -28.93
N GLN A 903 81.00 26.18 -27.72
CA GLN A 903 80.41 25.08 -26.93
C GLN A 903 78.90 25.21 -26.66
N ILE A 904 78.29 26.40 -26.78
CA ILE A 904 76.91 26.62 -26.33
C ILE A 904 75.88 25.66 -26.96
N ALA A 905 75.98 25.36 -28.25
CA ALA A 905 75.09 24.37 -28.90
C ALA A 905 75.26 22.97 -28.31
N ALA A 906 76.50 22.51 -28.22
CA ALA A 906 76.81 21.16 -27.73
C ALA A 906 76.45 20.99 -26.25
N ASP A 907 76.58 22.03 -25.44
CA ASP A 907 76.24 22.00 -24.02
C ASP A 907 74.73 22.07 -23.77
N VAL A 908 73.98 22.78 -24.60
CA VAL A 908 72.50 22.77 -24.54
C VAL A 908 71.96 21.37 -24.79
N GLU A 909 72.51 20.65 -25.76
CA GLU A 909 72.09 19.28 -26.09
C GLU A 909 72.35 18.26 -24.97
N LYS A 910 73.38 18.49 -24.13
CA LYS A 910 73.69 17.62 -22.97
C LYS A 910 72.58 17.59 -21.91
N ALA A 911 71.66 18.56 -21.91
CA ALA A 911 70.59 18.63 -20.91
C ALA A 911 69.66 17.41 -20.94
N GLY A 912 69.57 16.71 -22.08
CA GLY A 912 68.80 15.46 -22.21
C GLY A 912 69.29 14.36 -21.26
N LYS A 913 70.61 14.25 -21.06
CA LYS A 913 71.21 13.28 -20.14
C LYS A 913 70.85 13.59 -18.68
N TYR A 914 70.87 14.86 -18.30
CA TYR A 914 70.44 15.30 -16.96
C TYR A 914 68.96 15.00 -16.73
N PHE A 915 68.12 15.16 -17.76
CA PHE A 915 66.70 14.83 -17.68
C PHE A 915 66.45 13.32 -17.59
N GLU A 916 67.18 12.50 -18.34
CA GLU A 916 67.13 11.04 -18.21
C GLU A 916 67.45 10.60 -16.78
N GLU A 917 68.55 11.09 -16.21
CA GLU A 917 68.95 10.76 -14.85
C GLU A 917 67.94 11.22 -13.81
N ASN A 918 67.37 12.42 -13.98
CA ASN A 918 66.37 12.96 -13.07
C ASN A 918 65.06 12.17 -13.12
N ILE A 919 64.57 11.79 -14.30
CA ILE A 919 63.38 10.92 -14.41
C ILE A 919 63.67 9.56 -13.79
N GLU A 920 64.81 8.95 -14.08
CA GLU A 920 65.12 7.60 -13.62
C GLU A 920 65.30 7.54 -12.10
N LYS A 921 66.12 8.42 -11.53
CA LYS A 921 66.46 8.43 -10.09
C LYS A 921 65.35 9.01 -9.23
N LYS A 922 64.78 10.16 -9.61
CA LYS A 922 63.87 10.93 -8.74
C LYS A 922 62.40 10.57 -8.92
N LEU A 923 62.02 9.98 -10.05
CA LEU A 923 60.61 9.74 -10.37
C LEU A 923 60.30 8.25 -10.55
N HIS A 924 60.97 7.58 -11.50
CA HIS A 924 60.68 6.18 -11.83
C HIS A 924 61.08 5.22 -10.71
N HIS A 925 62.33 5.28 -10.24
CA HIS A 925 62.84 4.31 -9.26
C HIS A 925 62.02 4.30 -7.96
N GLN A 926 61.67 5.48 -7.45
CA GLN A 926 60.87 5.63 -6.22
C GLN A 926 59.45 5.04 -6.40
N ARG A 927 58.76 5.41 -7.49
CA ARG A 927 57.39 4.96 -7.76
C ARG A 927 57.31 3.49 -8.09
N TRP A 928 58.24 2.98 -8.90
CA TRP A 928 58.29 1.58 -9.28
C TRP A 928 58.55 0.67 -8.07
N ASN A 929 59.44 1.07 -7.16
CA ASN A 929 59.68 0.33 -5.93
C ASN A 929 58.44 0.26 -5.03
N ILE A 930 57.69 1.36 -4.91
CA ILE A 930 56.44 1.40 -4.13
C ILE A 930 55.36 0.55 -4.79
N PHE A 931 55.19 0.68 -6.12
CA PHE A 931 54.25 -0.12 -6.90
C PHE A 931 54.54 -1.61 -6.77
N ARG A 932 55.80 -2.03 -7.00
CA ARG A 932 56.23 -3.43 -6.90
C ARG A 932 56.00 -3.99 -5.49
N ARG A 933 56.28 -3.21 -4.43
CA ARG A 933 55.98 -3.60 -3.04
C ARG A 933 54.47 -3.79 -2.76
N ARG A 934 53.61 -3.05 -3.46
CA ARG A 934 52.16 -3.20 -3.32
C ARG A 934 51.69 -4.48 -4.00
N VAL A 935 52.03 -4.70 -5.26
CA VAL A 935 51.52 -5.85 -6.03
C VAL A 935 52.25 -7.16 -5.67
N ASN A 936 53.52 -7.08 -5.23
CA ASN A 936 54.36 -8.23 -4.87
C ASN A 936 55.27 -7.93 -3.63
N PRO A 937 54.76 -8.10 -2.39
CA PRO A 937 55.51 -7.75 -1.18
C PRO A 937 56.69 -8.71 -0.89
N LYS A 938 57.94 -8.24 -0.99
CA LYS A 938 59.20 -8.99 -0.74
C LYS A 938 59.50 -9.27 0.75
N SER A 939 58.59 -9.88 1.50
CA SER A 939 58.95 -10.54 2.77
C SER A 939 58.72 -12.03 2.61
N ASN A 940 59.75 -12.84 2.87
CA ASN A 940 59.96 -14.28 2.61
C ASN A 940 58.82 -15.30 2.94
N ASN A 941 57.55 -14.91 3.09
CA ASN A 941 56.43 -15.81 3.35
C ASN A 941 55.04 -15.21 3.05
N LYS A 942 54.89 -14.24 2.13
CA LYS A 942 53.57 -13.63 1.85
C LYS A 942 53.10 -13.84 0.41
N THR A 943 51.90 -14.40 0.29
CA THR A 943 51.10 -14.57 -0.94
C THR A 943 51.06 -13.28 -1.77
N PRO A 944 51.18 -13.32 -3.11
CA PRO A 944 50.99 -12.15 -3.98
C PRO A 944 49.68 -11.41 -3.70
N ARG A 945 49.67 -10.08 -3.81
CA ARG A 945 48.53 -9.27 -3.35
C ARG A 945 47.23 -9.61 -4.08
N LEU A 946 47.26 -9.91 -5.38
CA LEU A 946 46.08 -10.36 -6.12
C LEU A 946 45.48 -11.66 -5.57
N LEU A 947 46.33 -12.60 -5.19
CA LEU A 947 45.90 -13.85 -4.57
C LEU A 947 45.39 -13.60 -3.15
N GLN A 948 45.97 -12.63 -2.42
CA GLN A 948 45.40 -12.16 -1.15
C GLN A 948 44.02 -11.53 -1.35
N THR A 949 43.83 -10.69 -2.36
CA THR A 949 42.54 -10.07 -2.72
C THR A 949 41.51 -11.12 -3.08
N THR A 950 41.90 -12.11 -3.88
CA THR A 950 41.06 -13.27 -4.22
C THR A 950 40.62 -14.01 -2.95
N MET A 951 41.57 -14.36 -2.08
CA MET A 951 41.27 -15.01 -0.79
C MET A 951 40.44 -14.12 0.15
N SER A 952 40.65 -12.80 0.12
CA SER A 952 39.91 -11.85 0.96
C SER A 952 38.52 -11.52 0.41
N VAL A 953 38.22 -11.86 -0.84
CA VAL A 953 36.87 -11.79 -1.42
C VAL A 953 36.13 -13.09 -1.13
N LEU A 954 36.78 -14.23 -1.36
CA LEU A 954 36.17 -15.55 -1.12
C LEU A 954 35.88 -15.81 0.37
N LYS A 955 36.72 -15.31 1.29
CA LYS A 955 36.55 -15.50 2.74
C LYS A 955 35.30 -14.82 3.32
N PRO A 956 35.00 -13.54 3.06
CA PRO A 956 33.76 -12.89 3.48
C PRO A 956 32.57 -13.21 2.58
N MET A 957 32.75 -13.61 1.32
CA MET A 957 31.63 -13.98 0.43
C MET A 957 30.80 -15.14 1.02
N ALA A 958 31.45 -16.12 1.66
CA ALA A 958 30.73 -17.13 2.44
C ALA A 958 29.95 -16.50 3.61
N GLY A 959 30.51 -15.52 4.33
CA GLY A 959 29.84 -14.86 5.45
C GLY A 959 28.68 -13.92 5.06
N THR A 960 28.85 -13.11 4.01
CA THR A 960 27.84 -12.18 3.51
C THR A 960 26.69 -12.93 2.85
N LEU A 961 26.98 -13.92 1.99
CA LEU A 961 25.94 -14.76 1.40
C LEU A 961 25.27 -15.68 2.43
N THR A 962 25.96 -16.07 3.51
CA THR A 962 25.30 -16.77 4.64
C THR A 962 24.31 -15.85 5.34
N LYS A 963 24.65 -14.57 5.56
CA LYS A 963 23.71 -13.58 6.13
C LYS A 963 22.52 -13.35 5.21
N GLU A 964 22.76 -13.15 3.91
CA GLU A 964 21.68 -13.02 2.91
C GLU A 964 20.82 -14.29 2.87
N LYS A 965 21.42 -15.48 2.92
CA LYS A 965 20.69 -16.76 3.05
C LYS A 965 19.81 -16.79 4.30
N GLU A 966 20.33 -16.39 5.47
CA GLU A 966 19.53 -16.32 6.69
C GLU A 966 18.39 -15.31 6.59
N GLU A 967 18.60 -14.17 5.93
CA GLU A 967 17.57 -13.19 5.63
C GLU A 967 16.51 -13.75 4.67
N ILE A 968 16.90 -14.38 3.57
CA ILE A 968 15.98 -15.00 2.60
C ILE A 968 15.18 -16.14 3.24
N LEU A 969 15.80 -16.95 4.10
CA LEU A 969 15.08 -17.99 4.84
C LEU A 969 14.02 -17.39 5.77
N LYS A 970 14.24 -16.20 6.34
CA LYS A 970 13.21 -15.47 7.08
C LYS A 970 12.13 -14.95 6.13
N VAL A 971 12.50 -14.37 4.99
CA VAL A 971 11.55 -13.92 3.95
C VAL A 971 10.62 -15.06 3.54
N ILE A 972 11.16 -16.22 3.16
CA ILE A 972 10.37 -17.37 2.70
C ILE A 972 9.40 -17.82 3.80
N LYS A 973 9.83 -17.87 5.07
CA LYS A 973 8.96 -18.22 6.19
C LYS A 973 7.81 -17.22 6.38
N GLU A 974 8.08 -15.92 6.26
CA GLU A 974 7.05 -14.89 6.35
C GLU A 974 6.10 -14.92 5.14
N LEU A 975 6.61 -15.13 3.92
CA LEU A 975 5.78 -15.32 2.73
C LEU A 975 4.90 -16.58 2.86
N ASP A 976 5.43 -17.69 3.36
CA ASP A 976 4.65 -18.91 3.65
C ASP A 976 3.52 -18.64 4.64
N LYS A 977 3.79 -17.83 5.67
CA LYS A 977 2.78 -17.41 6.64
C LYS A 977 1.68 -16.58 5.95
N MET A 978 2.04 -15.61 5.11
CA MET A 978 1.07 -14.80 4.36
C MET A 978 0.25 -15.63 3.37
N ILE A 979 0.88 -16.52 2.60
CA ILE A 979 0.18 -17.42 1.67
C ILE A 979 -0.79 -18.32 2.43
N LYS A 980 -0.37 -18.90 3.58
CA LYS A 980 -1.27 -19.67 4.45
C LYS A 980 -2.43 -18.84 4.99
N MET A 981 -2.19 -17.58 5.35
CA MET A 981 -3.25 -16.66 5.77
C MET A 981 -4.29 -16.46 4.68
N VAL A 982 -3.91 -16.34 3.41
CA VAL A 982 -4.87 -16.24 2.29
C VAL A 982 -5.63 -17.57 2.09
N ILE A 983 -4.91 -18.70 2.11
CA ILE A 983 -5.48 -20.04 1.87
C ILE A 983 -6.48 -20.44 2.96
N ILE A 984 -6.09 -20.36 4.24
CA ILE A 984 -6.96 -20.75 5.37
C ILE A 984 -8.27 -19.97 5.34
N LYS A 985 -8.25 -18.73 4.86
CA LYS A 985 -9.42 -17.86 4.80
C LYS A 985 -10.34 -18.16 3.62
N LEU A 986 -9.79 -18.55 2.46
CA LEU A 986 -10.56 -19.15 1.36
C LEU A 986 -11.22 -20.48 1.80
N TYR A 987 -10.57 -21.27 2.67
CA TYR A 987 -11.13 -22.52 3.20
C TYR A 987 -12.12 -22.33 4.36
N MET A 988 -11.92 -21.33 5.23
CA MET A 988 -12.91 -20.97 6.26
C MET A 988 -14.25 -20.59 5.64
N PHE A 989 -14.23 -19.94 4.47
CA PHE A 989 -15.41 -19.67 3.67
C PHE A 989 -16.11 -20.96 3.19
N LEU A 990 -15.38 -21.94 2.67
CA LEU A 990 -15.93 -23.25 2.30
C LEU A 990 -16.55 -23.98 3.50
N PHE A 991 -15.96 -23.87 4.70
CA PHE A 991 -16.52 -24.46 5.91
C PHE A 991 -17.76 -23.75 6.43
N ILE A 992 -17.92 -22.45 6.13
CA ILE A 992 -19.14 -21.67 6.41
C ILE A 992 -20.26 -22.08 5.45
N LEU A 993 -19.95 -22.34 4.17
CA LEU A 993 -20.90 -22.83 3.17
C LEU A 993 -21.38 -24.27 3.40
N CYS A 994 -20.56 -25.14 3.99
CA CYS A 994 -20.94 -26.54 4.24
C CYS A 994 -21.74 -26.77 5.53
N LYS A 995 -22.09 -25.72 6.28
CA LYS A 995 -22.92 -25.80 7.50
C LYS A 995 -24.28 -25.11 7.40
N SER A 996 -24.57 -24.41 6.31
CA SER A 996 -25.91 -24.02 5.87
C SER A 996 -26.50 -25.11 4.97
#